data_AF-A0A660QFF8-F1
#
_entry.id   AF-A0A660QFF8-F1
#
_cell.length_a   1.000
_cell.length_b   1.000
_cell.length_c   1.000
_cell.angle_alpha   90.00
_cell.angle_beta   90.00
_cell.angle_gamma   90.00
#
_symmetry.space_group_name_H-M   'P 1'
#
loop_
_entity.id
_entity.type
_entity.pdbx_description
1 polymer ?
#
loop_
_entity_poly.entity_id
_entity_poly.type
_entity_poly.pdbx_seq_one_letter_code
_entity_poly.pdbx_strand_id
1 'polypeptide(L)'
;MVTLDPSDEINGMDGEDTLRVTATGASAEAVGFSSENVETLEVRNLTSDDTFWADLINTTGFDTFWSNNTTGKTILDNIQDEAHFVVTGGPNGSPATLKANFNDNLYQGDSDHMDLLVDDANVDFEVNDYEGGPAVETLHILGKGDDSKVEFDVAGVQNLKITGNASNLDVEQENYNGPMEYLHSIDAAGFGGNLELDAYVGNDGAEDPATVVTADGDDDLDLDGDYYSDVEIRSNGGEDTVYADDFMSAFVRLGDQGDEAVIGDHYGSGIHGDVDLNSGKGKDVVSVYNSGDLLAAMGGGGDTLNMYVGGDATVKAGAGHDTVSGSVSGDLMLDLGNGRNYVDIDVGESLTNLTALEGNDTVYADVYYGATIDVGEGNNYIDLDFGMWSGHDVAMVTAGSGNDTLYAASGAGGDDLIAKLGAGNDYADIEGMSTTSADITFASGDDRLETGSRGVVSSDSLKFGGGNDKIYVNNLEIVNDTNDFAGVVSAENLYFSNGSGSVTFDGVTTGANAAGIMNYWFDENDVRHDYDMRNLADGVTLNMTEYNQYDNPDLSVDLATVGTATVNIGSLAHSSWGSDRFDNVSFADIHTLNVNTSDLRVGYWGTPTIDFGYYSFDDKTAANPTGGDLTTLNLTGNAGINLASTKSGVSAVNLATI
;
A
#
# COMPACT_ATOMS: atom_id res chain seq x y z
N MET A 1 63.27 15.32 29.91
CA MET A 1 62.63 14.24 30.67
C MET A 1 62.99 14.42 32.11
N VAL A 2 62.01 14.81 32.92
CA VAL A 2 62.08 14.79 34.39
C VAL A 2 61.07 13.73 34.79
N THR A 3 61.46 12.80 35.66
CA THR A 3 60.53 11.87 36.31
C THR A 3 60.03 12.59 37.56
N LEU A 4 58.71 12.70 37.71
CA LEU A 4 58.10 13.27 38.90
C LEU A 4 57.96 12.16 39.95
N ASP A 5 58.38 12.43 41.19
CA ASP A 5 58.13 11.57 42.34
C ASP A 5 56.81 11.98 43.02
N PRO A 6 56.15 11.09 43.81
CA PRO A 6 54.92 11.45 44.51
C PRO A 6 55.01 12.59 45.53
N SER A 7 56.23 13.05 45.83
CA SER A 7 56.48 14.21 46.69
C SER A 7 56.61 15.52 45.92
N ASP A 8 56.61 15.47 44.59
CA ASP A 8 56.76 16.64 43.75
C ASP A 8 55.43 17.43 43.68
N GLU A 9 55.58 18.75 43.68
CA GLU A 9 54.47 19.70 43.61
C GLU A 9 54.72 20.63 42.41
N ILE A 10 53.72 20.71 41.53
CA ILE A 10 53.73 21.59 40.36
C ILE A 10 52.74 22.72 40.63
N ASN A 11 53.18 23.97 40.55
CA ASN A 11 52.31 25.13 40.75
C ASN A 11 52.32 26.03 39.51
N GLY A 12 51.16 26.22 38.86
CA GLY A 12 51.02 27.01 37.62
C GLY A 12 51.03 28.53 37.84
N MET A 13 50.80 28.99 39.07
CA MET A 13 50.57 30.40 39.45
C MET A 13 49.18 30.92 39.00
N ASP A 14 49.00 32.24 38.89
CA ASP A 14 47.73 32.83 38.45
C ASP A 14 47.59 32.72 36.92
N GLY A 15 46.53 32.09 36.42
CA GLY A 15 46.29 31.96 34.98
C GLY A 15 45.39 30.78 34.62
N GLU A 16 45.24 30.52 33.32
CA GLU A 16 44.91 29.18 32.82
C GLU A 16 46.25 28.53 32.45
N ASP A 17 46.67 27.55 33.23
CA ASP A 17 47.94 26.88 33.10
C ASP A 17 47.76 25.44 32.59
N THR A 18 48.64 25.03 31.67
CA THR A 18 48.63 23.70 31.07
C THR A 18 49.86 22.89 31.46
N LEU A 19 49.65 21.76 32.13
CA LEU A 19 50.69 20.75 32.32
C LEU A 19 50.68 19.76 31.16
N ARG A 20 51.72 19.81 30.33
CA ARG A 20 51.89 18.84 29.24
C ARG A 20 52.75 17.66 29.65
N VAL A 21 52.18 16.46 29.58
CA VAL A 21 52.85 15.17 29.72
C VAL A 21 53.09 14.59 28.33
N THR A 22 54.36 14.48 27.94
CA THR A 22 54.76 13.83 26.68
C THR A 22 55.43 12.50 26.99
N ALA A 23 54.75 11.41 26.66
CA ALA A 23 55.28 10.06 26.81
C ALA A 23 56.10 9.65 25.58
N THR A 24 57.29 9.10 25.82
CA THR A 24 58.18 8.56 24.78
C THR A 24 58.61 7.14 25.18
N GLY A 25 57.69 6.17 25.17
CA GLY A 25 57.96 4.75 25.49
C GLY A 25 56.70 3.95 25.85
N ALA A 26 56.77 2.62 25.77
CA ALA A 26 55.64 1.67 25.87
C ALA A 26 54.99 1.49 27.27
N SER A 27 55.34 2.31 28.28
CA SER A 27 54.78 2.24 29.64
C SER A 27 55.30 3.39 30.52
N ALA A 28 54.85 4.63 30.27
CA ALA A 28 55.20 5.74 31.16
C ALA A 28 54.05 5.97 32.16
N GLU A 29 54.28 5.58 33.40
CA GLU A 29 53.43 5.90 34.53
C GLU A 29 53.72 7.32 35.05
N ALA A 30 52.69 8.12 35.30
CA ALA A 30 52.79 9.44 35.94
C ALA A 30 51.99 9.46 37.25
N VAL A 31 52.41 8.64 38.22
CA VAL A 31 51.69 8.46 39.48
C VAL A 31 52.19 9.41 40.56
N GLY A 32 51.26 10.15 41.16
CA GLY A 32 51.37 10.63 42.53
C GLY A 32 51.90 12.05 42.76
N PHE A 33 52.16 12.85 41.73
CA PHE A 33 52.47 14.27 41.94
C PHE A 33 51.21 15.07 42.33
N SER A 34 51.39 16.17 43.05
CA SER A 34 50.31 17.12 43.33
C SER A 34 50.45 18.34 42.42
N SER A 35 49.33 18.84 41.90
CA SER A 35 49.26 20.11 41.17
C SER A 35 48.43 21.12 41.96
N GLU A 36 48.89 22.37 41.98
CA GLU A 36 48.14 23.51 42.53
C GLU A 36 48.07 24.60 41.45
N ASN A 37 46.89 25.16 41.19
CA ASN A 37 46.68 26.18 40.14
C ASN A 37 47.19 25.69 38.76
N VAL A 38 46.77 24.49 38.35
CA VAL A 38 46.97 24.01 36.97
C VAL A 38 45.65 23.43 36.50
N GLU A 39 45.03 24.08 35.53
CA GLU A 39 43.66 23.81 35.14
C GLU A 39 43.57 22.76 34.03
N THR A 40 44.60 22.69 33.17
CA THR A 40 44.62 21.77 32.01
C THR A 40 45.74 20.74 32.11
N LEU A 41 45.40 19.46 31.93
CA LEU A 41 46.35 18.38 31.71
C LEU A 41 46.36 18.00 30.22
N GLU A 42 47.50 18.13 29.55
CA GLU A 42 47.66 17.70 28.14
C GLU A 42 48.53 16.46 28.05
N VAL A 43 47.97 15.35 27.58
CA VAL A 43 48.66 14.10 27.28
C VAL A 43 48.98 14.03 25.80
N ARG A 44 50.26 13.84 25.47
CA ARG A 44 50.74 13.56 24.12
C ARG A 44 51.49 12.25 24.09
N ASN A 45 51.06 11.34 23.23
CA ASN A 45 51.76 10.09 22.99
C ASN A 45 52.42 10.14 21.61
N LEU A 46 53.76 10.08 21.58
CA LEU A 46 54.53 10.19 20.34
C LEU A 46 54.98 8.82 19.79
N THR A 47 54.60 7.71 20.41
CA THR A 47 55.03 6.37 19.98
C THR A 47 53.94 5.67 19.19
N SER A 48 54.30 5.18 17.99
CA SER A 48 53.45 4.42 17.07
C SER A 48 53.09 3.00 17.55
N ASP A 49 53.47 2.62 18.77
CA ASP A 49 53.24 1.29 19.30
C ASP A 49 51.98 1.36 20.20
N ASP A 50 50.95 0.57 19.85
CA ASP A 50 49.56 0.61 20.35
C ASP A 50 49.36 0.47 21.88
N THR A 51 50.43 0.40 22.66
CA THR A 51 50.36 0.12 24.10
C THR A 51 51.15 1.15 24.88
N PHE A 52 50.65 2.38 24.88
CA PHE A 52 50.88 3.24 26.02
C PHE A 52 49.88 2.85 27.10
N TRP A 53 50.39 2.59 28.31
CA TRP A 53 49.61 2.42 29.53
C TRP A 53 50.08 3.53 30.46
N ALA A 54 49.38 4.66 30.49
CA ALA A 54 49.43 5.50 31.68
C ALA A 54 48.54 4.80 32.70
N ASP A 55 49.07 3.85 33.46
CA ASP A 55 48.24 3.02 34.37
C ASP A 55 47.45 3.87 35.37
N LEU A 56 47.91 5.09 35.68
CA LEU A 56 47.24 6.00 36.59
C LEU A 56 47.81 7.43 36.52
N ILE A 57 47.11 8.38 35.90
CA ILE A 57 47.37 9.82 36.15
C ILE A 57 46.33 10.27 37.17
N ASN A 58 46.77 10.69 38.36
CA ASN A 58 45.88 11.32 39.32
C ASN A 58 45.49 12.71 38.80
N THR A 59 44.21 12.89 38.49
CA THR A 59 43.66 14.12 37.90
C THR A 59 43.05 15.09 38.92
N THR A 60 43.27 14.84 40.23
CA THR A 60 42.77 15.74 41.29
C THR A 60 43.24 17.18 41.05
N GLY A 61 42.29 18.10 40.85
CA GLY A 61 42.55 19.53 40.69
C GLY A 61 42.73 20.02 39.25
N PHE A 62 42.47 19.18 38.24
CA PHE A 62 42.36 19.59 36.84
C PHE A 62 40.90 19.58 36.39
N ASP A 63 40.53 20.54 35.54
CA ASP A 63 39.16 20.67 35.00
C ASP A 63 39.12 20.29 33.51
N THR A 64 40.27 20.35 32.81
CA THR A 64 40.36 20.12 31.36
C THR A 64 41.46 19.12 31.01
N PHE A 65 41.15 18.16 30.13
CA PHE A 65 42.01 17.07 29.72
C PHE A 65 42.19 17.06 28.20
N TRP A 66 43.40 17.30 27.71
CA TRP A 66 43.70 17.27 26.28
C TRP A 66 44.41 15.96 25.91
N SER A 67 43.83 15.19 25.00
CA SER A 67 44.48 14.06 24.35
C SER A 67 44.82 14.45 22.92
N ASN A 68 46.11 14.74 22.66
CA ASN A 68 46.54 15.30 21.39
C ASN A 68 47.51 14.37 20.66
N ASN A 69 47.14 13.95 19.45
CA ASN A 69 47.94 13.10 18.57
C ASN A 69 48.35 11.76 19.21
N THR A 70 47.52 11.20 20.09
CA THR A 70 47.83 9.95 20.79
C THR A 70 47.47 8.74 19.93
N THR A 71 48.44 7.90 19.61
CA THR A 71 48.18 6.52 19.14
C THR A 71 48.23 5.59 20.34
N GLY A 72 47.11 4.95 20.71
CA GLY A 72 47.01 4.01 21.86
C GLY A 72 46.15 4.50 23.03
N LYS A 73 46.01 3.66 24.07
CA LYS A 73 45.11 3.88 25.22
C LYS A 73 45.66 4.89 26.24
N THR A 74 44.86 5.88 26.62
CA THR A 74 45.14 6.81 27.74
C THR A 74 44.18 6.50 28.88
N ILE A 75 44.66 6.31 30.11
CA ILE A 75 43.80 6.07 31.28
C ILE A 75 43.99 7.24 32.26
N LEU A 76 42.91 7.92 32.61
CA LEU A 76 42.85 8.99 33.61
C LEU A 76 42.04 8.50 34.81
N ASP A 77 42.48 8.83 36.03
CA ASP A 77 41.79 8.42 37.26
C ASP A 77 41.65 9.58 38.23
N ASN A 78 40.71 9.45 39.17
CA ASN A 78 40.33 10.44 40.16
C ASN A 78 39.82 11.73 39.52
N ILE A 79 39.14 11.58 38.38
CA ILE A 79 38.47 12.69 37.71
C ILE A 79 37.37 13.20 38.65
N GLN A 80 37.34 14.51 38.83
CA GLN A 80 36.33 15.20 39.63
C GLN A 80 35.05 15.37 38.80
N ASP A 81 33.94 15.63 39.48
CA ASP A 81 32.68 16.03 38.87
C ASP A 81 32.91 17.27 37.97
N GLU A 82 32.26 17.30 36.80
CA GLU A 82 32.47 18.31 35.74
C GLU A 82 33.86 18.25 35.07
N ALA A 83 34.04 17.31 34.13
CA ALA A 83 35.28 17.15 33.38
C ALA A 83 35.14 17.52 31.89
N HIS A 84 36.08 18.29 31.37
CA HIS A 84 36.13 18.67 29.95
C HIS A 84 37.27 17.95 29.22
N PHE A 85 36.95 17.08 28.27
CA PHE A 85 37.90 16.36 27.43
C PHE A 85 38.01 16.99 26.05
N VAL A 86 39.23 17.09 25.55
CA VAL A 86 39.52 17.56 24.19
C VAL A 86 40.39 16.52 23.51
N VAL A 87 39.84 15.83 22.52
CA VAL A 87 40.54 14.83 21.72
C VAL A 87 40.71 15.37 20.31
N THR A 88 41.97 15.59 19.92
CA THR A 88 42.30 16.04 18.55
C THR A 88 43.00 14.92 17.80
N GLY A 89 42.61 14.72 16.54
CA GLY A 89 43.03 13.59 15.70
C GLY A 89 44.50 13.22 15.74
N GLY A 90 44.77 11.91 15.76
CA GLY A 90 46.09 11.33 15.53
C GLY A 90 46.57 11.55 14.09
N PRO A 91 47.90 11.58 13.84
CA PRO A 91 48.40 11.61 12.49
C PRO A 91 48.00 10.28 11.81
N ASN A 92 47.23 10.38 10.72
CA ASN A 92 46.70 9.27 9.89
C ASN A 92 45.39 8.59 10.35
N GLY A 93 44.56 9.23 11.18
CA GLY A 93 43.20 8.74 11.47
C GLY A 93 43.15 7.43 12.29
N SER A 94 44.20 7.15 13.08
CA SER A 94 44.17 6.04 14.04
C SER A 94 43.30 6.40 15.25
N PRO A 95 42.49 5.47 15.78
CA PRO A 95 41.64 5.74 16.94
C PRO A 95 42.48 6.03 18.18
N ALA A 96 42.04 7.02 18.96
CA ALA A 96 42.54 7.31 20.28
C ALA A 96 41.60 6.68 21.31
N THR A 97 42.06 5.64 22.02
CA THR A 97 41.30 5.10 23.15
C THR A 97 41.57 5.96 24.38
N LEU A 98 40.53 6.45 25.05
CA LEU A 98 40.60 7.22 26.27
C LEU A 98 39.68 6.57 27.31
N LYS A 99 40.26 6.11 28.42
CA LYS A 99 39.54 5.60 29.59
C LYS A 99 39.56 6.65 30.70
N ALA A 100 38.40 7.02 31.20
CA ALA A 100 38.20 7.97 32.28
C ALA A 100 37.58 7.23 33.49
N ASN A 101 38.31 7.17 34.60
CA ASN A 101 37.77 6.63 35.85
C ASN A 101 37.43 7.79 36.81
N PHE A 102 36.15 7.88 37.17
CA PHE A 102 35.64 8.87 38.12
C PHE A 102 35.81 8.37 39.55
N ASN A 103 36.01 9.29 40.49
CA ASN A 103 36.09 8.99 41.91
C ASN A 103 34.93 9.63 42.67
N ASP A 104 33.74 9.07 42.51
CA ASP A 104 32.50 9.52 43.16
C ASP A 104 32.36 9.05 44.63
N ASN A 105 33.48 8.87 45.34
CA ASN A 105 33.40 8.54 46.78
C ASN A 105 32.86 9.69 47.65
N LEU A 106 32.64 10.88 47.08
CA LEU A 106 32.31 12.10 47.81
C LEU A 106 30.94 12.69 47.49
N TYR A 107 30.27 12.32 46.39
CA TYR A 107 29.17 13.11 45.89
C TYR A 107 27.87 12.37 45.50
N GLN A 108 27.85 11.05 45.35
CA GLN A 108 26.65 10.17 45.28
C GLN A 108 25.28 10.91 45.29
N GLY A 109 24.82 11.32 44.10
CA GLY A 109 23.47 11.85 43.87
C GLY A 109 23.36 13.31 43.41
N ASP A 110 24.46 13.97 43.06
CA ASP A 110 24.45 15.08 42.09
C ASP A 110 24.42 14.56 40.64
N SER A 111 24.14 15.46 39.70
CA SER A 111 24.09 15.16 38.28
C SER A 111 25.48 15.39 37.69
N ASP A 112 26.22 14.32 37.47
CA ASP A 112 27.53 14.35 36.83
C ASP A 112 27.40 14.68 35.34
N HIS A 113 28.26 15.61 34.92
CA HIS A 113 28.28 16.13 33.57
C HIS A 113 29.69 16.03 33.00
N MET A 114 29.79 15.60 31.75
CA MET A 114 31.05 15.53 31.02
C MET A 114 30.91 16.16 29.64
N ASP A 115 31.89 16.98 29.27
CA ASP A 115 32.05 17.45 27.89
C ASP A 115 33.16 16.69 27.18
N LEU A 116 32.90 16.17 25.99
CA LEU A 116 33.88 15.55 25.10
C LEU A 116 33.93 16.30 23.77
N LEU A 117 34.95 17.12 23.57
CA LEU A 117 35.25 17.77 22.30
C LEU A 117 36.09 16.84 21.42
N VAL A 118 35.56 16.50 20.24
CA VAL A 118 36.22 15.65 19.24
C VAL A 118 36.47 16.47 17.98
N ASP A 119 37.73 16.55 17.55
CA ASP A 119 38.16 17.38 16.41
C ASP A 119 39.00 16.55 15.44
N ASP A 120 38.40 16.19 14.29
CA ASP A 120 38.98 15.32 13.25
C ASP A 120 39.58 14.02 13.84
N ALA A 121 38.86 13.36 14.75
CA ALA A 121 39.38 12.21 15.51
C ALA A 121 38.39 11.04 15.59
N ASN A 122 38.95 9.84 15.69
CA ASN A 122 38.23 8.64 16.12
C ASN A 122 38.57 8.40 17.58
N VAL A 123 37.56 8.34 18.44
CA VAL A 123 37.71 8.20 19.89
C VAL A 123 36.96 6.97 20.34
N ASP A 124 37.66 6.10 21.08
CA ASP A 124 37.06 5.00 21.84
C ASP A 124 37.09 5.45 23.32
N PHE A 125 35.94 5.79 23.86
CA PHE A 125 35.79 6.48 25.14
C PHE A 125 35.14 5.58 26.19
N GLU A 126 35.93 5.12 27.15
CA GLU A 126 35.48 4.20 28.19
C GLU A 126 35.37 4.94 29.53
N VAL A 127 34.20 4.96 30.16
CA VAL A 127 34.01 5.57 31.48
C VAL A 127 33.66 4.50 32.49
N ASN A 128 34.41 4.47 33.59
CA ASN A 128 34.18 3.52 34.67
C ASN A 128 33.94 4.25 35.99
N ASP A 129 32.95 3.80 36.74
CA ASP A 129 32.88 4.03 38.18
C ASP A 129 33.64 2.93 38.93
N TYR A 130 34.43 3.32 39.94
CA TYR A 130 35.09 2.37 40.84
C TYR A 130 34.12 1.65 41.80
N GLU A 131 32.94 2.22 42.07
CA GLU A 131 31.99 1.68 43.08
C GLU A 131 30.78 0.96 42.48
N GLY A 132 30.63 0.93 41.15
CA GLY A 132 29.58 0.21 40.43
C GLY A 132 28.23 0.92 40.39
N GLY A 133 28.20 2.23 40.60
CA GLY A 133 27.10 3.13 40.24
C GLY A 133 27.34 3.81 38.88
N PRO A 134 26.38 4.63 38.41
CA PRO A 134 26.59 5.47 37.23
C PRO A 134 27.68 6.50 37.53
N ALA A 135 28.71 6.61 36.67
CA ALA A 135 29.79 7.59 36.85
C ALA A 135 29.49 8.95 36.21
N VAL A 136 28.59 8.99 35.23
CA VAL A 136 28.27 10.18 34.42
C VAL A 136 26.82 10.07 34.00
N GLU A 137 25.92 10.94 34.45
CA GLU A 137 24.53 10.93 33.96
C GLU A 137 24.37 11.63 32.61
N THR A 138 25.18 12.66 32.34
CA THR A 138 25.12 13.44 31.09
C THR A 138 26.46 13.50 30.38
N LEU A 139 26.51 12.94 29.17
CA LEU A 139 27.63 13.07 28.25
C LEU A 139 27.28 14.07 27.15
N HIS A 140 28.06 15.13 27.02
CA HIS A 140 27.94 16.11 25.96
C HIS A 140 29.11 15.97 24.96
N ILE A 141 28.82 15.48 23.75
CA ILE A 141 29.78 15.39 22.65
C ILE A 141 29.73 16.68 21.82
N LEU A 142 30.89 17.29 21.61
CA LEU A 142 31.08 18.44 20.74
C LEU A 142 31.89 18.02 19.51
N GLY A 143 31.24 17.76 18.38
CA GLY A 143 31.91 17.38 17.12
C GLY A 143 32.46 18.57 16.35
N LYS A 144 33.72 18.49 15.90
CA LYS A 144 34.36 19.42 14.95
C LYS A 144 35.16 18.66 13.90
N GLY A 145 35.34 19.29 12.74
CA GLY A 145 36.12 18.72 11.64
C GLY A 145 35.25 18.07 10.56
N ASP A 146 35.87 17.31 9.66
CA ASP A 146 35.15 16.77 8.49
C ASP A 146 34.60 15.35 8.75
N ASP A 147 35.28 14.52 9.55
CA ASP A 147 34.87 13.15 9.89
C ASP A 147 35.36 12.80 11.30
N SER A 148 34.46 12.70 12.28
CA SER A 148 34.78 12.25 13.63
C SER A 148 33.97 11.00 13.99
N LYS A 149 34.58 10.09 14.76
CA LYS A 149 33.89 8.92 15.34
C LYS A 149 34.05 8.91 16.85
N VAL A 150 33.00 8.56 17.58
CA VAL A 150 32.98 8.36 19.02
C VAL A 150 32.31 7.02 19.33
N GLU A 151 33.11 6.01 19.62
CA GLU A 151 32.65 4.79 20.27
C GLU A 151 32.68 5.08 21.78
N PHE A 152 31.59 4.84 22.51
CA PHE A 152 31.59 5.02 23.96
C PHE A 152 31.02 3.81 24.69
N ASP A 153 31.73 3.41 25.74
CA ASP A 153 31.30 2.42 26.73
C ASP A 153 31.24 3.14 28.07
N VAL A 154 30.06 3.69 28.38
CA VAL A 154 29.87 4.47 29.61
C VAL A 154 28.79 3.84 30.46
N ALA A 155 29.23 3.24 31.57
CA ALA A 155 28.32 2.87 32.63
C ALA A 155 27.76 4.14 33.31
N GLY A 156 26.49 4.41 33.09
CA GLY A 156 25.65 5.34 33.82
C GLY A 156 25.05 6.46 33.00
N VAL A 157 25.45 6.62 31.72
CA VAL A 157 24.95 7.72 30.90
C VAL A 157 23.47 7.51 30.63
N GLN A 158 22.67 8.48 31.07
CA GLN A 158 21.24 8.55 30.82
C GLN A 158 20.93 9.58 29.75
N ASN A 159 21.78 10.60 29.59
CA ASN A 159 21.53 11.71 28.69
C ASN A 159 22.74 11.94 27.79
N LEU A 160 22.54 11.75 26.50
CA LEU A 160 23.51 12.06 25.47
C LEU A 160 23.13 13.38 24.80
N LYS A 161 24.03 14.34 24.82
CA LYS A 161 23.86 15.60 24.10
C LYS A 161 24.92 15.70 23.02
N ILE A 162 24.50 15.98 21.78
CA ILE A 162 25.41 16.12 20.64
C ILE A 162 25.24 17.53 20.07
N THR A 163 26.35 18.25 19.95
CA THR A 163 26.35 19.57 19.30
C THR A 163 27.62 19.74 18.51
N GLY A 164 27.66 20.79 17.69
CA GLY A 164 28.90 21.20 17.05
C GLY A 164 28.70 21.45 15.58
N ASN A 165 29.80 21.40 14.84
CA ASN A 165 29.84 21.81 13.45
C ASN A 165 30.72 20.88 12.61
N ALA A 166 30.90 19.63 13.05
CA ALA A 166 31.48 18.62 12.18
C ALA A 166 30.53 18.35 10.99
N SER A 167 31.08 17.95 9.84
CA SER A 167 30.21 17.52 8.73
C SER A 167 29.62 16.14 8.95
N ASN A 168 30.38 15.21 9.53
CA ASN A 168 29.92 13.87 9.89
C ASN A 168 30.38 13.53 11.31
N LEU A 169 29.48 12.91 12.08
CA LEU A 169 29.79 12.35 13.40
C LEU A 169 29.15 10.96 13.51
N ASP A 170 29.98 9.95 13.74
CA ASP A 170 29.56 8.58 14.03
C ASP A 170 29.63 8.36 15.55
N VAL A 171 28.53 7.93 16.16
CA VAL A 171 28.41 7.69 17.60
C VAL A 171 27.87 6.28 17.84
N GLU A 172 28.64 5.44 18.50
CA GLU A 172 28.30 4.04 18.76
C GLU A 172 28.35 3.77 20.27
N GLN A 173 27.24 3.33 20.85
CA GLN A 173 27.20 2.84 22.22
C GLN A 173 27.63 1.36 22.26
N GLU A 174 28.85 1.08 22.72
CA GLU A 174 29.29 -0.31 22.86
C GLU A 174 28.68 -0.97 24.12
N ASN A 175 28.21 -2.22 23.97
CA ASN A 175 27.80 -3.04 25.11
C ASN A 175 28.79 -4.18 25.38
N TYR A 176 29.78 -3.93 26.25
CA TYR A 176 30.79 -4.93 26.60
C TYR A 176 30.37 -5.81 27.79
N ASN A 177 29.59 -6.88 27.53
CA ASN A 177 29.27 -7.97 28.47
C ASN A 177 28.58 -7.57 29.80
N GLY A 178 27.97 -6.38 29.89
CA GLY A 178 27.24 -5.87 31.06
C GLY A 178 25.72 -6.07 30.98
N PRO A 179 24.95 -5.77 32.05
CA PRO A 179 23.53 -5.44 31.88
C PRO A 179 23.42 -4.24 30.92
N MET A 180 22.48 -4.28 29.97
CA MET A 180 22.28 -3.17 29.03
C MET A 180 21.86 -1.93 29.82
N GLU A 181 22.53 -0.82 29.56
CA GLU A 181 22.15 0.48 30.10
C GLU A 181 21.59 1.31 28.96
N TYR A 182 20.46 1.96 29.22
CA TYR A 182 19.67 2.61 28.21
C TYR A 182 19.76 4.13 28.35
N LEU A 183 19.92 4.81 27.21
CA LEU A 183 19.80 6.26 27.14
C LEU A 183 18.34 6.67 27.31
N HIS A 184 18.08 7.57 28.26
CA HIS A 184 16.77 8.19 28.47
C HIS A 184 16.54 9.37 27.53
N SER A 185 17.60 10.10 27.18
CA SER A 185 17.51 11.19 26.21
C SER A 185 18.74 11.30 25.32
N ILE A 186 18.49 11.58 24.04
CA ILE A 186 19.48 11.93 23.03
C ILE A 186 19.02 13.26 22.41
N ASP A 187 19.84 14.31 22.52
CA ASP A 187 19.56 15.63 21.94
C ASP A 187 20.70 16.07 21.01
N ALA A 188 20.48 15.93 19.70
CA ALA A 188 21.40 16.36 18.64
C ALA A 188 20.96 17.63 17.90
N ALA A 189 19.92 18.35 18.37
CA ALA A 189 19.35 19.52 17.67
C ALA A 189 20.31 20.71 17.51
N GLY A 190 21.49 20.66 18.14
CA GLY A 190 22.55 21.66 18.01
C GLY A 190 23.69 21.25 17.06
N PHE A 191 23.58 20.11 16.39
CA PHE A 191 24.55 19.60 15.44
C PHE A 191 24.07 19.87 14.00
N GLY A 192 24.92 20.49 13.18
CA GLY A 192 24.57 20.92 11.83
C GLY A 192 25.13 20.05 10.70
N GLY A 193 25.66 18.87 11.03
CA GLY A 193 26.15 17.87 10.08
C GLY A 193 25.35 16.58 10.18
N ASN A 194 25.80 15.56 9.47
CA ASN A 194 25.17 14.23 9.43
C ASN A 194 25.60 13.41 10.65
N LEU A 195 24.65 12.79 11.33
CA LEU A 195 24.85 11.92 12.49
C LEU A 195 24.58 10.46 12.11
N GLU A 196 25.55 9.58 12.33
CA GLU A 196 25.35 8.13 12.37
C GLU A 196 25.31 7.73 13.85
N LEU A 197 24.23 7.10 14.32
CA LEU A 197 24.02 6.78 15.73
C LEU A 197 23.52 5.36 15.91
N ASP A 198 24.30 4.55 16.62
CA ASP A 198 23.90 3.22 17.12
C ASP A 198 23.78 3.30 18.65
N ALA A 199 22.56 3.12 19.18
CA ALA A 199 22.29 3.31 20.61
C ALA A 199 21.20 2.41 21.18
N TYR A 200 21.40 2.01 22.44
CA TYR A 200 20.37 1.38 23.25
C TYR A 200 19.57 2.46 23.98
N VAL A 201 18.27 2.55 23.69
CA VAL A 201 17.37 3.60 24.20
C VAL A 201 16.25 2.97 25.02
N GLY A 202 15.90 3.60 26.14
CA GLY A 202 14.95 3.01 27.06
C GLY A 202 14.85 3.80 28.35
N ASN A 203 13.76 3.62 29.07
CA ASN A 203 13.50 4.31 30.31
C ASN A 203 12.93 3.31 31.32
N ASP A 204 13.83 2.77 32.14
CA ASP A 204 13.68 1.58 32.99
C ASP A 204 12.46 1.67 33.96
N GLY A 205 11.24 1.53 33.42
CA GLY A 205 9.96 1.62 34.12
C GLY A 205 9.46 3.03 34.47
N ALA A 206 9.96 4.10 33.84
CA ALA A 206 9.42 5.44 34.06
C ALA A 206 8.14 5.71 33.27
N GLU A 207 7.34 6.70 33.70
CA GLU A 207 6.07 7.06 33.05
C GLU A 207 6.27 7.88 31.75
N ASP A 208 7.46 8.42 31.51
CA ASP A 208 7.76 9.27 30.35
C ASP A 208 8.58 8.48 29.30
N PRO A 209 8.31 8.66 27.99
CA PRO A 209 9.08 8.01 26.94
C PRO A 209 10.53 8.50 26.92
N ALA A 210 11.45 7.65 26.49
CA ALA A 210 12.80 8.09 26.13
C ALA A 210 12.71 9.02 24.90
N THR A 211 13.53 10.06 24.84
CA THR A 211 13.43 11.07 23.76
C THR A 211 14.68 11.10 22.90
N VAL A 212 14.53 11.00 21.59
CA VAL A 212 15.61 11.12 20.61
C VAL A 212 15.29 12.28 19.68
N VAL A 213 16.21 13.24 19.58
CA VAL A 213 16.12 14.37 18.65
C VAL A 213 17.35 14.36 17.76
N THR A 214 17.16 14.28 16.44
CA THR A 214 18.25 14.18 15.45
C THR A 214 18.92 15.53 15.19
N ALA A 215 19.95 15.56 14.35
CA ALA A 215 20.62 16.76 13.90
C ALA A 215 19.88 17.43 12.72
N ASP A 216 20.40 18.55 12.22
CA ASP A 216 19.86 19.24 11.03
C ASP A 216 20.39 18.64 9.69
N GLY A 217 21.18 17.57 9.74
CA GLY A 217 21.81 16.92 8.57
C GLY A 217 21.05 15.68 8.11
N ASP A 218 21.61 14.95 7.14
CA ASP A 218 21.04 13.65 6.73
C ASP A 218 21.52 12.59 7.73
N ASP A 219 20.67 12.18 8.66
CA ASP A 219 21.04 11.33 9.79
C ASP A 219 20.67 9.86 9.56
N ASP A 220 21.46 8.94 10.14
CA ASP A 220 21.22 7.48 10.15
C ASP A 220 21.20 7.00 11.61
N LEU A 221 20.04 6.55 12.07
CA LEU A 221 19.82 6.15 13.46
C LEU A 221 19.45 4.67 13.52
N ASP A 222 20.18 3.90 14.32
CA ASP A 222 19.86 2.54 14.72
C ASP A 222 19.60 2.52 16.25
N LEU A 223 18.34 2.30 16.62
CA LEU A 223 17.87 2.42 18.00
C LEU A 223 17.26 1.11 18.49
N ASP A 224 17.89 0.52 19.51
CA ASP A 224 17.44 -0.72 20.14
C ASP A 224 16.80 -0.46 21.51
N GLY A 225 15.57 -0.93 21.69
CA GLY A 225 14.80 -0.84 22.94
C GLY A 225 14.96 -2.01 23.92
N ASP A 226 14.23 -1.95 25.05
CA ASP A 226 14.25 -2.95 26.12
C ASP A 226 12.96 -3.79 26.25
N TYR A 227 12.04 -3.66 25.28
CA TYR A 227 10.66 -4.18 25.21
C TYR A 227 9.65 -3.54 26.17
N TYR A 228 10.08 -2.74 27.14
CA TYR A 228 9.21 -2.17 28.18
C TYR A 228 9.14 -0.64 28.13
N SER A 229 9.97 -0.02 27.30
CA SER A 229 10.11 1.43 27.19
C SER A 229 9.34 1.97 25.99
N ASP A 230 8.78 3.15 26.17
CA ASP A 230 8.27 3.96 25.07
C ASP A 230 9.39 4.87 24.54
N VAL A 231 9.39 5.17 23.25
CA VAL A 231 10.33 6.10 22.63
C VAL A 231 9.61 7.20 21.84
N GLU A 232 10.08 8.44 21.95
CA GLU A 232 9.71 9.56 21.11
C GLU A 232 10.91 9.98 20.25
N ILE A 233 10.79 9.82 18.93
CA ILE A 233 11.82 10.17 17.95
C ILE A 233 11.35 11.40 17.18
N ARG A 234 12.19 12.44 17.12
CA ARG A 234 11.95 13.65 16.35
C ARG A 234 13.12 13.91 15.43
N SER A 235 12.92 13.65 14.15
CA SER A 235 13.83 14.11 13.11
C SER A 235 13.65 15.61 12.91
N ASN A 236 14.77 16.32 12.71
CA ASN A 236 14.75 17.75 12.49
C ASN A 236 14.66 18.08 11.00
N GLY A 237 15.79 18.25 10.31
CA GLY A 237 15.80 18.50 8.87
C GLY A 237 16.91 17.67 8.25
N GLY A 238 16.79 17.37 6.96
CA GLY A 238 17.61 16.35 6.30
C GLY A 238 16.73 15.32 5.60
N GLU A 239 17.35 14.40 4.87
CA GLU A 239 16.76 13.12 4.48
C GLU A 239 17.22 12.07 5.49
N ASP A 240 16.42 11.80 6.52
CA ASP A 240 16.82 10.96 7.66
C ASP A 240 16.43 9.49 7.47
N THR A 241 17.25 8.58 7.98
CA THR A 241 16.97 7.15 8.10
C THR A 241 16.88 6.75 9.57
N VAL A 242 15.77 6.13 9.97
CA VAL A 242 15.52 5.72 11.36
C VAL A 242 15.13 4.26 11.43
N TYR A 243 15.94 3.46 12.14
CA TYR A 243 15.61 2.11 12.59
C TYR A 243 15.30 2.17 14.08
N ALA A 244 14.13 1.70 14.47
CA ALA A 244 13.70 1.65 15.87
C ALA A 244 13.05 0.31 16.18
N ASP A 245 13.73 -0.55 16.94
CA ASP A 245 13.23 -1.87 17.32
C ASP A 245 13.14 -2.07 18.84
N ASP A 246 12.41 -3.09 19.27
CA ASP A 246 12.34 -3.53 20.67
C ASP A 246 11.75 -2.51 21.64
N PHE A 247 10.83 -1.64 21.20
CA PHE A 247 10.09 -0.74 22.10
C PHE A 247 8.68 -1.25 22.46
N MET A 248 8.15 -0.78 23.58
CA MET A 248 6.73 -0.98 23.93
C MET A 248 5.83 -0.10 23.06
N SER A 249 6.18 1.16 22.81
CA SER A 249 5.45 2.06 21.91
C SER A 249 6.41 3.06 21.28
N ALA A 250 6.07 3.56 20.08
CA ALA A 250 6.92 4.51 19.36
C ALA A 250 6.11 5.73 18.88
N PHE A 251 6.60 6.92 19.23
CA PHE A 251 6.09 8.21 18.76
C PHE A 251 7.11 8.81 17.80
N VAL A 252 6.89 8.63 16.50
CA VAL A 252 7.86 9.04 15.48
C VAL A 252 7.34 10.28 14.75
N ARG A 253 8.20 11.30 14.66
CA ARG A 253 8.00 12.54 13.91
C ARG A 253 9.16 12.69 12.94
N LEU A 254 8.94 12.35 11.68
CA LEU A 254 9.91 12.61 10.62
C LEU A 254 9.75 14.05 10.10
N GLY A 255 10.82 14.55 9.51
CA GLY A 255 11.07 15.95 9.24
C GLY A 255 10.37 16.47 7.98
N ASP A 256 11.13 17.16 7.14
CA ASP A 256 10.59 17.98 6.05
C ASP A 256 10.94 17.51 4.64
N GLN A 257 11.72 16.42 4.50
CA GLN A 257 12.26 15.93 3.23
C GLN A 257 12.55 14.41 3.21
N GLY A 258 11.64 13.61 2.64
CA GLY A 258 12.05 12.36 1.98
C GLY A 258 12.62 11.29 2.89
N ASP A 259 12.10 11.20 4.11
CA ASP A 259 12.67 10.39 5.18
C ASP A 259 12.36 8.90 5.00
N GLU A 260 13.23 8.04 5.53
CA GLU A 260 13.04 6.59 5.63
C GLU A 260 12.93 6.17 7.09
N ALA A 261 11.92 5.36 7.44
CA ALA A 261 11.82 4.80 8.78
C ALA A 261 11.39 3.33 8.75
N VAL A 262 12.03 2.53 9.58
CA VAL A 262 11.68 1.15 9.87
C VAL A 262 11.41 1.03 11.37
N ILE A 263 10.15 0.80 11.72
CA ILE A 263 9.68 0.73 13.09
C ILE A 263 9.29 -0.71 13.40
N GLY A 264 10.07 -1.37 14.24
CA GLY A 264 10.03 -2.80 14.56
C GLY A 264 10.79 -3.67 13.55
N ASP A 265 11.19 -4.88 13.96
CA ASP A 265 11.89 -5.83 13.10
C ASP A 265 10.96 -6.76 12.30
N HIS A 266 11.42 -7.10 11.10
CA HIS A 266 10.85 -8.10 10.22
C HIS A 266 11.05 -9.54 10.75
N TYR A 267 12.04 -9.81 11.60
CA TYR A 267 12.40 -11.14 12.10
C TYR A 267 11.81 -11.53 13.47
N GLY A 268 10.93 -10.71 14.05
CA GLY A 268 9.95 -11.15 15.05
C GLY A 268 10.20 -10.68 16.48
N SER A 269 11.16 -9.79 16.69
CA SER A 269 11.03 -8.76 17.70
C SER A 269 10.38 -7.52 17.04
N GLY A 270 9.66 -6.69 17.79
CA GLY A 270 8.92 -5.59 17.18
C GLY A 270 8.25 -4.73 18.22
N ILE A 271 7.60 -3.64 17.79
CA ILE A 271 6.90 -2.76 18.72
C ILE A 271 5.71 -3.51 19.31
N HIS A 272 5.71 -3.76 20.63
CA HIS A 272 4.65 -4.57 21.24
C HIS A 272 3.33 -3.83 21.47
N GLY A 273 3.34 -2.51 21.37
CA GLY A 273 2.21 -1.60 21.59
C GLY A 273 2.05 -0.61 20.45
N ASP A 274 1.59 0.60 20.75
CA ASP A 274 1.04 1.49 19.74
C ASP A 274 2.14 2.30 19.03
N VAL A 275 1.92 2.59 17.75
CA VAL A 275 2.78 3.47 16.94
C VAL A 275 2.00 4.72 16.54
N ASP A 276 2.52 5.89 16.89
CA ASP A 276 2.03 7.20 16.43
C ASP A 276 3.09 7.84 15.52
N LEU A 277 2.81 7.83 14.22
CA LEU A 277 3.71 8.26 13.15
C LEU A 277 3.21 9.54 12.49
N ASN A 278 4.12 10.50 12.31
CA ASN A 278 3.92 11.65 11.42
C ASN A 278 5.17 11.81 10.56
N SER A 279 5.10 11.55 9.25
CA SER A 279 6.28 11.68 8.38
C SER A 279 6.52 13.09 7.86
N GLY A 280 5.57 14.01 8.05
CA GLY A 280 5.77 15.42 7.77
C GLY A 280 5.54 15.80 6.30
N LYS A 281 6.59 16.18 5.59
CA LYS A 281 6.52 16.51 4.16
C LYS A 281 7.65 15.77 3.47
N GLY A 282 7.47 15.51 2.18
CA GLY A 282 8.59 15.03 1.38
C GLY A 282 8.15 13.92 0.48
N LYS A 283 8.90 12.84 0.45
CA LYS A 283 8.52 11.63 -0.26
C LYS A 283 9.02 10.48 0.59
N ASP A 284 8.25 10.15 1.59
CA ASP A 284 8.73 9.39 2.73
C ASP A 284 8.48 7.89 2.52
N VAL A 285 9.33 7.05 3.09
CA VAL A 285 9.22 5.59 3.00
C VAL A 285 9.22 5.04 4.42
N VAL A 286 8.06 4.59 4.90
CA VAL A 286 7.93 4.07 6.25
C VAL A 286 7.45 2.62 6.23
N SER A 287 8.12 1.79 7.01
CA SER A 287 7.71 0.40 7.27
C SER A 287 7.44 0.21 8.76
N VAL A 288 6.26 -0.28 9.11
CA VAL A 288 5.85 -0.56 10.50
C VAL A 288 5.56 -2.05 10.64
N TYR A 289 6.24 -2.72 11.57
CA TYR A 289 6.12 -4.15 11.80
C TYR A 289 5.68 -4.46 13.24
N ASN A 290 4.77 -5.44 13.35
CA ASN A 290 4.33 -6.07 14.60
C ASN A 290 3.70 -5.13 15.65
N SER A 291 3.27 -3.93 15.28
CA SER A 291 2.65 -2.96 16.22
C SER A 291 1.30 -3.45 16.77
N GLY A 292 0.92 -2.91 17.93
CA GLY A 292 -0.43 -2.92 18.49
C GLY A 292 -1.38 -2.13 17.60
N ASP A 293 -1.75 -0.91 17.99
CA ASP A 293 -2.48 0.00 17.10
C ASP A 293 -1.52 0.91 16.31
N LEU A 294 -1.94 1.36 15.12
CA LEU A 294 -1.20 2.32 14.29
C LEU A 294 -2.02 3.59 14.05
N LEU A 295 -1.45 4.75 14.38
CA LEU A 295 -1.92 6.06 13.93
C LEU A 295 -0.85 6.69 13.04
N ALA A 296 -1.09 6.77 11.74
CA ALA A 296 -0.14 7.33 10.78
C ALA A 296 -0.68 8.56 10.06
N ALA A 297 0.14 9.61 9.99
CA ALA A 297 -0.07 10.79 9.14
C ALA A 297 1.16 10.99 8.23
N MET A 298 1.08 10.55 6.97
CA MET A 298 2.21 10.65 6.03
C MET A 298 2.38 12.07 5.45
N GLY A 299 1.38 12.93 5.65
CA GLY A 299 1.52 14.35 5.39
C GLY A 299 1.33 14.74 3.94
N GLY A 300 2.38 15.11 3.21
CA GLY A 300 2.23 15.50 1.81
C GLY A 300 3.48 15.21 1.03
N GLY A 301 3.31 14.51 -0.09
CA GLY A 301 4.41 13.79 -0.69
C GLY A 301 3.94 12.71 -1.65
N GLY A 302 4.87 11.89 -2.12
CA GLY A 302 4.52 10.66 -2.84
C GLY A 302 4.90 9.50 -1.95
N ASP A 303 4.18 9.32 -0.86
CA ASP A 303 4.65 8.60 0.31
C ASP A 303 4.42 7.10 0.16
N THR A 304 5.24 6.29 0.81
CA THR A 304 5.11 4.83 0.81
C THR A 304 5.02 4.35 2.25
N LEU A 305 3.89 3.70 2.60
CA LEU A 305 3.68 3.07 3.88
C LEU A 305 3.51 1.56 3.69
N ASN A 306 4.41 0.78 4.28
CA ASN A 306 4.27 -0.66 4.45
C ASN A 306 3.90 -0.94 5.90
N MET A 307 2.78 -1.61 6.17
CA MET A 307 2.31 -1.79 7.54
C MET A 307 1.88 -3.23 7.84
N TYR A 308 2.33 -3.77 8.96
CA TYR A 308 1.96 -5.07 9.49
C TYR A 308 1.50 -4.90 10.94
N VAL A 309 0.22 -4.61 11.11
CA VAL A 309 -0.38 -4.13 12.37
C VAL A 309 -1.25 -5.23 12.99
N GLY A 310 -1.01 -5.54 14.27
CA GLY A 310 -1.74 -6.55 15.03
C GLY A 310 -3.08 -6.07 15.60
N GLY A 311 -3.27 -4.76 15.74
CA GLY A 311 -4.49 -4.09 16.19
C GLY A 311 -5.14 -3.23 15.10
N ASP A 312 -5.72 -2.11 15.49
CA ASP A 312 -6.42 -1.18 14.60
C ASP A 312 -5.43 -0.23 13.90
N ALA A 313 -5.74 0.20 12.68
CA ALA A 313 -4.92 1.15 11.94
C ALA A 313 -5.74 2.35 11.44
N THR A 314 -5.27 3.56 11.73
CA THR A 314 -5.79 4.81 11.16
C THR A 314 -4.67 5.52 10.39
N VAL A 315 -4.78 5.56 9.07
CA VAL A 315 -3.78 6.12 8.18
C VAL A 315 -4.36 7.30 7.41
N LYS A 316 -3.62 8.41 7.40
CA LYS A 316 -3.84 9.56 6.52
C LYS A 316 -2.61 9.75 5.65
N ALA A 317 -2.67 9.30 4.40
CA ALA A 317 -1.56 9.43 3.47
C ALA A 317 -1.34 10.91 3.11
N GLY A 318 -2.42 11.60 2.75
CA GLY A 318 -2.42 13.05 2.57
C GLY A 318 -2.52 13.45 1.11
N ALA A 319 -1.65 14.33 0.62
CA ALA A 319 -1.73 14.80 -0.77
C ALA A 319 -0.51 14.36 -1.57
N GLY A 320 -0.75 13.64 -2.66
CA GLY A 320 0.21 13.32 -3.71
C GLY A 320 0.02 11.92 -4.26
N HIS A 321 1.10 11.20 -4.56
CA HIS A 321 0.99 9.87 -5.18
C HIS A 321 1.41 8.82 -4.17
N ASP A 322 0.47 8.42 -3.31
CA ASP A 322 0.78 7.63 -2.13
C ASP A 322 0.59 6.13 -2.40
N THR A 323 1.41 5.32 -1.76
CA THR A 323 1.39 3.85 -1.82
C THR A 323 1.23 3.32 -0.42
N VAL A 324 0.14 2.59 -0.15
CA VAL A 324 -0.12 1.98 1.16
C VAL A 324 -0.31 0.48 0.97
N SER A 325 0.52 -0.33 1.62
CA SER A 325 0.45 -1.78 1.50
C SER A 325 0.72 -2.53 2.80
N GLY A 326 0.25 -3.79 2.88
CA GLY A 326 0.51 -4.68 4.01
C GLY A 326 -0.75 -5.32 4.60
N SER A 327 -0.73 -5.61 5.90
CA SER A 327 -1.80 -6.32 6.58
C SER A 327 -2.19 -5.73 7.93
N VAL A 328 -3.48 -5.68 8.23
CA VAL A 328 -4.02 -5.15 9.50
C VAL A 328 -4.96 -6.19 10.08
N SER A 329 -4.73 -6.63 11.32
CA SER A 329 -5.59 -7.65 11.95
C SER A 329 -6.87 -7.07 12.57
N GLY A 330 -6.85 -5.79 12.96
CA GLY A 330 -8.00 -5.03 13.45
C GLY A 330 -8.66 -4.14 12.38
N ASP A 331 -9.43 -3.15 12.81
CA ASP A 331 -10.17 -2.26 11.91
C ASP A 331 -9.21 -1.30 11.19
N LEU A 332 -9.44 -1.09 9.89
CA LEU A 332 -8.66 -0.17 9.06
C LEU A 332 -9.48 1.06 8.68
N MET A 333 -8.95 2.24 9.00
CA MET A 333 -9.38 3.52 8.46
C MET A 333 -8.26 4.13 7.61
N LEU A 334 -8.47 4.24 6.30
CA LEU A 334 -7.48 4.74 5.34
C LEU A 334 -8.02 5.95 4.58
N ASP A 335 -7.38 7.10 4.74
CA ASP A 335 -7.63 8.33 3.97
C ASP A 335 -6.43 8.64 3.07
N LEU A 336 -6.59 8.42 1.76
CA LEU A 336 -5.55 8.63 0.75
C LEU A 336 -5.46 10.08 0.26
N GLY A 337 -6.43 10.93 0.64
CA GLY A 337 -6.53 12.30 0.13
C GLY A 337 -6.49 12.42 -1.40
N ASN A 338 -5.77 13.41 -1.93
CA ASN A 338 -5.77 13.72 -3.38
C ASN A 338 -4.53 13.18 -4.08
N GLY A 339 -4.71 12.70 -5.31
CA GLY A 339 -3.66 12.36 -6.26
C GLY A 339 -3.84 10.94 -6.81
N ARG A 340 -2.77 10.29 -7.27
CA ARG A 340 -2.90 8.95 -7.88
C ARG A 340 -2.33 7.94 -6.91
N ASN A 341 -3.20 7.34 -6.13
CA ASN A 341 -2.82 6.49 -5.02
C ASN A 341 -2.90 5.01 -5.39
N TYR A 342 -2.12 4.22 -4.69
CA TYR A 342 -2.10 2.77 -4.80
C TYR A 342 -2.30 2.15 -3.43
N VAL A 343 -3.24 1.21 -3.32
CA VAL A 343 -3.52 0.46 -2.10
C VAL A 343 -3.51 -1.02 -2.40
N ASP A 344 -2.82 -1.78 -1.56
CA ASP A 344 -2.77 -3.24 -1.61
C ASP A 344 -2.75 -3.80 -0.18
N ILE A 345 -3.94 -4.11 0.33
CA ILE A 345 -4.13 -4.45 1.75
C ILE A 345 -4.87 -5.77 1.93
N ASP A 346 -4.27 -6.62 2.75
CA ASP A 346 -4.91 -7.81 3.36
C ASP A 346 -5.42 -7.42 4.76
N VAL A 347 -6.72 -7.14 4.87
CA VAL A 347 -7.33 -6.89 6.19
C VAL A 347 -7.76 -8.22 6.77
N GLY A 348 -7.46 -8.46 8.05
CA GLY A 348 -7.88 -9.65 8.77
C GLY A 348 -9.38 -9.67 9.04
N GLU A 349 -9.80 -10.15 10.22
CA GLU A 349 -11.22 -10.39 10.55
C GLU A 349 -12.02 -9.10 10.89
N SER A 350 -11.80 -7.99 10.18
CA SER A 350 -12.20 -6.64 10.62
C SER A 350 -12.72 -5.72 9.51
N LEU A 351 -13.31 -4.58 9.91
CA LEU A 351 -13.94 -3.62 9.00
C LEU A 351 -12.90 -2.73 8.31
N THR A 352 -13.01 -2.60 6.98
CA THR A 352 -12.20 -1.65 6.19
C THR A 352 -13.01 -0.42 5.81
N ASN A 353 -12.50 0.78 6.09
CA ASN A 353 -13.02 2.06 5.59
C ASN A 353 -11.92 2.79 4.81
N LEU A 354 -12.03 2.83 3.49
CA LEU A 354 -11.09 3.51 2.59
C LEU A 354 -11.77 4.71 1.94
N THR A 355 -11.12 5.86 1.99
CA THR A 355 -11.52 7.07 1.28
C THR A 355 -10.36 7.65 0.47
N ALA A 356 -10.59 7.93 -0.81
CA ALA A 356 -9.76 8.75 -1.68
C ALA A 356 -10.58 9.93 -2.21
N LEU A 357 -9.90 11.00 -2.63
CA LEU A 357 -10.54 12.22 -3.13
C LEU A 357 -10.41 12.33 -4.66
N GLU A 358 -9.74 13.35 -5.19
CA GLU A 358 -9.54 13.48 -6.64
C GLU A 358 -8.30 12.67 -7.06
N GLY A 359 -8.44 11.77 -8.03
CA GLY A 359 -7.39 10.80 -8.29
C GLY A 359 -7.71 9.77 -9.36
N ASN A 360 -6.67 9.22 -10.01
CA ASN A 360 -6.84 7.92 -10.65
C ASN A 360 -6.23 6.91 -9.69
N ASP A 361 -7.06 6.35 -8.82
CA ASP A 361 -6.64 5.48 -7.74
C ASP A 361 -6.71 4.01 -8.13
N THR A 362 -5.89 3.19 -7.49
CA THR A 362 -5.87 1.74 -7.65
C THR A 362 -5.97 1.09 -6.28
N VAL A 363 -7.00 0.28 -6.06
CA VAL A 363 -7.29 -0.37 -4.79
C VAL A 363 -7.40 -1.88 -4.99
N TYR A 364 -6.53 -2.62 -4.32
CA TYR A 364 -6.65 -4.05 -4.08
C TYR A 364 -6.96 -4.25 -2.61
N ALA A 365 -8.11 -4.85 -2.31
CA ALA A 365 -8.53 -5.05 -0.93
C ALA A 365 -9.18 -6.43 -0.75
N ASP A 366 -8.67 -7.17 0.24
CA ASP A 366 -9.34 -8.36 0.71
C ASP A 366 -10.47 -7.96 1.67
N VAL A 367 -11.69 -8.43 1.38
CA VAL A 367 -12.89 -8.10 2.15
C VAL A 367 -13.26 -9.27 3.04
N TYR A 368 -13.11 -9.09 4.35
CA TYR A 368 -13.59 -10.00 5.39
C TYR A 368 -14.51 -9.22 6.32
N TYR A 369 -15.71 -9.73 6.62
CA TYR A 369 -16.75 -9.09 7.46
C TYR A 369 -17.35 -7.76 6.94
N GLY A 370 -16.63 -6.99 6.11
CA GLY A 370 -17.15 -5.90 5.30
C GLY A 370 -16.15 -4.81 4.97
N ALA A 371 -16.45 -4.04 3.92
CA ALA A 371 -15.64 -2.91 3.49
C ALA A 371 -16.52 -1.74 3.03
N THR A 372 -16.09 -0.51 3.31
CA THR A 372 -16.60 0.72 2.69
C THR A 372 -15.46 1.40 1.96
N ILE A 373 -15.56 1.51 0.64
CA ILE A 373 -14.52 2.05 -0.24
C ILE A 373 -15.15 3.20 -1.03
N ASP A 374 -14.63 4.40 -0.84
CA ASP A 374 -15.00 5.59 -1.62
C ASP A 374 -13.73 6.10 -2.32
N VAL A 375 -13.62 5.89 -3.63
CA VAL A 375 -12.43 6.29 -4.41
C VAL A 375 -12.57 7.68 -5.05
N GLY A 376 -13.66 8.41 -4.76
CA GLY A 376 -13.83 9.77 -5.25
C GLY A 376 -13.78 9.91 -6.77
N GLU A 377 -13.29 11.04 -7.27
CA GLU A 377 -13.36 11.43 -8.68
C GLU A 377 -12.11 11.00 -9.47
N GLY A 378 -12.29 10.49 -10.70
CA GLY A 378 -11.25 10.15 -11.66
C GLY A 378 -11.43 8.74 -12.22
N ASN A 379 -10.44 8.21 -12.94
CA ASN A 379 -10.55 6.87 -13.51
C ASN A 379 -9.96 5.85 -12.53
N ASN A 380 -10.81 5.24 -11.72
CA ASN A 380 -10.35 4.36 -10.64
C ASN A 380 -10.39 2.89 -11.04
N TYR A 381 -9.51 2.12 -10.41
CA TYR A 381 -9.50 0.66 -10.48
C TYR A 381 -9.68 0.10 -9.07
N ILE A 382 -10.73 -0.70 -8.87
CA ILE A 382 -11.03 -1.37 -7.60
C ILE A 382 -11.10 -2.86 -7.87
N ASP A 383 -10.37 -3.64 -7.09
CA ASP A 383 -10.34 -5.10 -7.15
C ASP A 383 -10.56 -5.65 -5.73
N LEU A 384 -11.69 -6.33 -5.57
CA LEU A 384 -12.15 -6.87 -4.30
C LEU A 384 -12.09 -8.39 -4.35
N ASP A 385 -11.32 -8.97 -3.44
CA ASP A 385 -11.34 -10.40 -3.17
C ASP A 385 -12.11 -10.64 -1.86
N PHE A 386 -13.29 -11.25 -1.95
CA PHE A 386 -14.02 -11.64 -0.75
C PHE A 386 -13.39 -12.92 -0.18
N GLY A 387 -13.07 -12.94 1.11
CA GLY A 387 -12.40 -14.06 1.75
C GLY A 387 -13.10 -15.42 1.56
N MET A 388 -12.34 -16.52 1.61
CA MET A 388 -12.89 -17.89 1.45
C MET A 388 -13.73 -18.42 2.63
N TRP A 389 -13.94 -17.60 3.66
CA TRP A 389 -14.56 -18.05 4.91
C TRP A 389 -16.08 -17.99 4.78
N SER A 390 -16.79 -18.88 5.47
CA SER A 390 -18.25 -19.07 5.33
C SER A 390 -19.10 -17.96 5.97
N GLY A 391 -18.61 -16.72 5.92
CA GLY A 391 -19.29 -15.50 6.34
C GLY A 391 -20.29 -15.02 5.28
N HIS A 392 -21.05 -13.99 5.66
CA HIS A 392 -21.79 -13.14 4.73
C HIS A 392 -21.11 -11.79 4.82
N ASP A 393 -20.26 -11.48 3.85
CA ASP A 393 -19.48 -10.24 3.85
C ASP A 393 -20.19 -9.19 2.98
N VAL A 394 -20.05 -7.90 3.33
CA VAL A 394 -20.69 -6.80 2.60
C VAL A 394 -19.66 -5.77 2.18
N ALA A 395 -19.49 -5.57 0.87
CA ALA A 395 -18.69 -4.47 0.34
C ALA A 395 -19.60 -3.34 -0.15
N MET A 396 -19.29 -2.11 0.26
CA MET A 396 -19.90 -0.88 -0.21
C MET A 396 -18.86 -0.09 -1.00
N VAL A 397 -19.04 0.03 -2.31
CA VAL A 397 -18.14 0.78 -3.20
C VAL A 397 -18.85 2.03 -3.70
N THR A 398 -18.17 3.17 -3.64
CA THR A 398 -18.58 4.41 -4.30
C THR A 398 -17.42 4.93 -5.13
N ALA A 399 -17.69 5.20 -6.41
CA ALA A 399 -16.80 5.89 -7.31
C ALA A 399 -17.52 7.11 -7.90
N GLY A 400 -16.75 8.18 -8.12
CA GLY A 400 -17.21 9.48 -8.61
C GLY A 400 -17.35 9.51 -10.14
N SER A 401 -17.09 10.66 -10.75
CA SER A 401 -17.04 10.74 -12.22
C SER A 401 -15.69 10.30 -12.77
N GLY A 402 -15.71 9.71 -13.96
CA GLY A 402 -14.56 9.08 -14.59
C GLY A 402 -14.98 7.75 -15.20
N ASN A 403 -14.04 7.04 -15.83
CA ASN A 403 -14.29 5.68 -16.28
C ASN A 403 -13.73 4.74 -15.22
N ASP A 404 -14.59 4.27 -14.34
CA ASP A 404 -14.23 3.42 -13.22
C ASP A 404 -14.28 1.94 -13.60
N THR A 405 -13.45 1.13 -12.95
CA THR A 405 -13.36 -0.31 -13.16
C THR A 405 -13.46 -1.00 -11.81
N LEU A 406 -14.46 -1.85 -11.64
CA LEU A 406 -14.69 -2.65 -10.45
C LEU A 406 -14.60 -4.14 -10.81
N TYR A 407 -13.65 -4.84 -10.20
CA TYR A 407 -13.60 -6.29 -10.16
C TYR A 407 -14.02 -6.76 -8.77
N ALA A 408 -14.94 -7.71 -8.73
CA ALA A 408 -15.33 -8.38 -7.51
C ALA A 408 -15.32 -9.89 -7.76
N ALA A 409 -14.43 -10.59 -7.07
CA ALA A 409 -14.35 -12.04 -7.08
C ALA A 409 -14.63 -12.57 -5.68
N SER A 410 -15.38 -13.68 -5.55
CA SER A 410 -15.68 -14.22 -4.23
C SER A 410 -14.88 -15.46 -3.88
N GLY A 411 -14.61 -15.59 -2.59
CA GLY A 411 -14.48 -16.83 -1.85
C GLY A 411 -15.82 -17.57 -1.67
N ALA A 412 -15.81 -18.62 -0.84
CA ALA A 412 -16.97 -19.47 -0.62
C ALA A 412 -17.92 -18.84 0.44
N GLY A 413 -18.87 -18.01 0.00
CA GLY A 413 -19.70 -17.23 0.93
C GLY A 413 -20.96 -16.66 0.28
N GLY A 414 -21.93 -16.24 1.10
CA GLY A 414 -23.15 -15.59 0.63
C GLY A 414 -23.00 -14.08 0.60
N ASP A 415 -21.90 -13.57 0.04
CA ASP A 415 -21.52 -12.17 0.20
C ASP A 415 -22.49 -11.25 -0.55
N ASP A 416 -22.47 -9.95 -0.26
CA ASP A 416 -23.27 -8.94 -0.95
C ASP A 416 -22.38 -7.77 -1.38
N LEU A 417 -22.58 -7.29 -2.60
CA LEU A 417 -21.91 -6.09 -3.14
C LEU A 417 -22.93 -4.97 -3.33
N ILE A 418 -22.61 -3.79 -2.84
CA ILE A 418 -23.35 -2.55 -3.09
C ILE A 418 -22.38 -1.57 -3.75
N ALA A 419 -22.53 -1.34 -5.05
CA ALA A 419 -21.66 -0.45 -5.81
C ALA A 419 -22.42 0.73 -6.41
N LYS A 420 -21.84 1.92 -6.32
CA LYS A 420 -22.29 3.12 -7.02
C LYS A 420 -21.14 3.65 -7.85
N LEU A 421 -21.25 3.45 -9.16
CA LEU A 421 -20.31 3.95 -10.14
C LEU A 421 -20.93 5.22 -10.74
N GLY A 422 -20.15 6.30 -10.78
CA GLY A 422 -20.66 7.62 -11.08
C GLY A 422 -20.85 7.84 -12.58
N ALA A 423 -20.43 9.00 -13.06
CA ALA A 423 -20.64 9.37 -14.46
C ALA A 423 -19.39 9.12 -15.29
N GLY A 424 -19.54 8.40 -16.40
CA GLY A 424 -18.50 8.03 -17.33
C GLY A 424 -18.78 6.63 -17.86
N ASN A 425 -17.84 6.04 -18.59
CA ASN A 425 -18.04 4.71 -19.15
C ASN A 425 -17.46 3.69 -18.18
N ASP A 426 -18.30 3.22 -17.26
CA ASP A 426 -17.87 2.38 -16.16
C ASP A 426 -17.91 0.89 -16.53
N TYR A 427 -17.07 0.12 -15.85
CA TYR A 427 -16.98 -1.32 -15.99
C TYR A 427 -17.11 -1.99 -14.62
N ALA A 428 -17.98 -2.98 -14.51
CA ALA A 428 -18.05 -3.87 -13.36
C ALA A 428 -17.99 -5.33 -13.81
N ASP A 429 -17.18 -6.14 -13.13
CA ASP A 429 -17.09 -7.58 -13.31
C ASP A 429 -17.38 -8.30 -12.01
N ILE A 430 -18.43 -9.10 -12.03
CA ILE A 430 -18.92 -9.91 -10.92
C ILE A 430 -18.96 -11.40 -11.30
N GLU A 431 -18.24 -11.83 -12.35
CA GLU A 431 -18.21 -13.24 -12.77
C GLU A 431 -17.74 -14.18 -11.66
N GLY A 432 -16.77 -13.74 -10.86
CA GLY A 432 -16.18 -14.51 -9.78
C GLY A 432 -17.05 -14.59 -8.52
N MET A 433 -18.18 -13.88 -8.47
CA MET A 433 -19.00 -13.79 -7.26
C MET A 433 -19.96 -14.98 -7.11
N SER A 434 -19.95 -15.62 -5.94
CA SER A 434 -20.89 -16.66 -5.49
C SER A 434 -22.06 -16.10 -4.66
N THR A 435 -22.14 -14.76 -4.63
CA THR A 435 -22.96 -13.94 -3.76
C THR A 435 -24.46 -14.18 -3.83
N THR A 436 -25.14 -13.81 -2.73
CA THR A 436 -26.59 -13.78 -2.69
C THR A 436 -27.17 -12.59 -3.45
N SER A 437 -26.50 -11.44 -3.50
CA SER A 437 -26.99 -10.27 -4.25
C SER A 437 -25.90 -9.28 -4.68
N ALA A 438 -26.15 -8.57 -5.78
CA ALA A 438 -25.40 -7.40 -6.22
C ALA A 438 -26.36 -6.21 -6.42
N ASP A 439 -26.18 -5.11 -5.68
CA ASP A 439 -26.85 -3.82 -5.89
C ASP A 439 -25.88 -2.83 -6.54
N ILE A 440 -25.88 -2.80 -7.87
CA ILE A 440 -24.97 -1.96 -8.66
C ILE A 440 -25.78 -0.85 -9.33
N THR A 441 -25.37 0.40 -9.09
CA THR A 441 -25.93 1.56 -9.75
C THR A 441 -24.84 2.26 -10.56
N PHE A 442 -25.04 2.34 -11.86
CA PHE A 442 -24.28 3.18 -12.77
C PHE A 442 -25.00 4.52 -12.97
N ALA A 443 -24.26 5.62 -13.13
CA ALA A 443 -24.86 6.88 -13.55
C ALA A 443 -24.87 7.02 -15.08
N SER A 444 -24.55 8.19 -15.63
CA SER A 444 -24.62 8.40 -17.08
C SER A 444 -23.31 8.03 -17.78
N GLY A 445 -23.40 7.26 -18.86
CA GLY A 445 -22.31 6.91 -19.75
C GLY A 445 -22.63 5.60 -20.48
N ASP A 446 -21.67 5.05 -21.22
CA ASP A 446 -21.83 3.75 -21.87
C ASP A 446 -21.24 2.66 -20.97
N ASP A 447 -22.07 2.13 -20.07
CA ASP A 447 -21.62 1.25 -18.99
C ASP A 447 -21.62 -0.23 -19.37
N ARG A 448 -20.76 -1.01 -18.70
CA ARG A 448 -20.62 -2.45 -18.90
C ARG A 448 -20.63 -3.20 -17.59
N LEU A 449 -21.50 -4.21 -17.50
CA LEU A 449 -21.52 -5.20 -16.44
C LEU A 449 -21.22 -6.59 -17.01
N GLU A 450 -20.23 -7.28 -16.46
CA GLU A 450 -19.98 -8.70 -16.71
C GLU A 450 -20.43 -9.52 -15.50
N THR A 451 -21.29 -10.50 -15.72
CA THR A 451 -21.73 -11.43 -14.67
C THR A 451 -21.24 -12.85 -14.92
N GLY A 452 -20.60 -13.10 -16.06
CA GLY A 452 -20.08 -14.39 -16.48
C GLY A 452 -21.02 -15.57 -16.18
N SER A 453 -20.50 -16.57 -15.46
CA SER A 453 -21.23 -17.80 -15.13
C SER A 453 -22.20 -17.68 -13.94
N ARG A 454 -22.11 -16.61 -13.16
CA ARG A 454 -23.07 -16.28 -12.09
C ARG A 454 -24.42 -15.87 -12.68
N GLY A 455 -24.39 -15.10 -13.76
CA GLY A 455 -25.58 -14.50 -14.35
C GLY A 455 -26.17 -13.37 -13.49
N VAL A 456 -27.40 -13.00 -13.82
CA VAL A 456 -28.24 -12.09 -13.04
C VAL A 456 -29.24 -12.92 -12.24
N VAL A 457 -29.34 -12.68 -10.94
CA VAL A 457 -30.28 -13.40 -10.06
C VAL A 457 -31.36 -12.47 -9.54
N SER A 458 -32.52 -13.01 -9.17
CA SER A 458 -33.69 -12.22 -8.74
C SER A 458 -33.49 -11.30 -7.53
N SER A 459 -32.42 -11.50 -6.76
CA SER A 459 -32.01 -10.66 -5.63
C SER A 459 -31.12 -9.49 -6.03
N ASP A 460 -30.61 -9.46 -7.26
CA ASP A 460 -29.81 -8.35 -7.78
C ASP A 460 -30.66 -7.10 -7.98
N SER A 461 -30.02 -5.94 -7.85
CA SER A 461 -30.59 -4.62 -8.10
C SER A 461 -29.62 -3.86 -8.99
N LEU A 462 -29.84 -3.92 -10.31
CA LEU A 462 -28.93 -3.37 -11.30
C LEU A 462 -29.58 -2.16 -11.96
N LYS A 463 -29.01 -0.98 -11.74
CA LYS A 463 -29.58 0.28 -12.24
C LYS A 463 -28.58 0.93 -13.18
N PHE A 464 -28.98 1.09 -14.42
CA PHE A 464 -28.23 1.81 -15.43
C PHE A 464 -28.80 3.22 -15.57
N GLY A 465 -27.93 4.20 -15.78
CA GLY A 465 -28.36 5.58 -15.95
C GLY A 465 -28.76 5.86 -17.38
N GLY A 466 -27.93 6.56 -18.12
CA GLY A 466 -28.25 6.88 -19.51
C GLY A 466 -27.03 6.80 -20.39
N GLY A 467 -27.14 5.98 -21.44
CA GLY A 467 -26.17 5.82 -22.50
C GLY A 467 -26.50 4.58 -23.32
N ASN A 468 -25.49 3.82 -23.72
CA ASN A 468 -25.66 2.53 -24.39
C ASN A 468 -25.09 1.41 -23.51
N ASP A 469 -25.87 1.01 -22.52
CA ASP A 469 -25.45 0.16 -21.43
C ASP A 469 -25.54 -1.32 -21.79
N LYS A 470 -24.64 -2.13 -21.22
CA LYS A 470 -24.44 -3.52 -21.62
C LYS A 470 -24.31 -4.45 -20.42
N ILE A 471 -25.06 -5.54 -20.47
CA ILE A 471 -24.88 -6.68 -19.57
C ILE A 471 -24.31 -7.85 -20.38
N TYR A 472 -23.22 -8.43 -19.91
CA TYR A 472 -22.59 -9.63 -20.48
C TYR A 472 -22.81 -10.82 -19.55
N VAL A 473 -23.40 -11.88 -20.09
CA VAL A 473 -23.63 -13.16 -19.38
C VAL A 473 -22.98 -14.30 -20.16
N ASN A 474 -22.49 -15.35 -19.50
CA ASN A 474 -21.88 -16.46 -20.25
C ASN A 474 -22.95 -17.23 -21.05
N ASN A 475 -24.04 -17.66 -20.39
CA ASN A 475 -25.11 -18.42 -21.01
C ASN A 475 -26.48 -17.84 -20.65
N LEU A 476 -27.37 -17.74 -21.63
CA LEU A 476 -28.77 -17.36 -21.42
C LEU A 476 -29.52 -18.34 -20.51
N GLU A 477 -29.13 -19.63 -20.46
CA GLU A 477 -29.74 -20.60 -19.53
C GLU A 477 -29.59 -20.20 -18.05
N ILE A 478 -28.57 -19.41 -17.73
CA ILE A 478 -28.26 -18.97 -16.36
C ILE A 478 -29.17 -17.79 -15.97
N VAL A 479 -29.77 -17.10 -16.94
CA VAL A 479 -30.65 -15.93 -16.72
C VAL A 479 -32.06 -16.16 -17.24
N ASN A 480 -32.54 -17.40 -17.13
CA ASN A 480 -33.84 -17.83 -17.64
C ASN A 480 -34.83 -18.26 -16.54
N ASP A 481 -34.49 -18.00 -15.28
CA ASP A 481 -35.41 -18.20 -14.17
C ASP A 481 -36.41 -17.04 -14.10
N THR A 482 -37.50 -17.28 -13.37
CA THR A 482 -38.57 -16.30 -13.26
C THR A 482 -38.08 -15.09 -12.47
N ASN A 483 -38.18 -13.90 -13.07
CA ASN A 483 -37.79 -12.61 -12.48
C ASN A 483 -36.28 -12.39 -12.27
N ASP A 484 -35.40 -13.07 -13.00
CA ASP A 484 -33.96 -12.78 -12.93
C ASP A 484 -33.64 -11.31 -13.20
N PHE A 485 -34.36 -10.66 -14.11
CA PHE A 485 -34.19 -9.24 -14.44
C PHE A 485 -35.14 -8.31 -13.67
N ALA A 486 -35.84 -8.77 -12.63
CA ALA A 486 -36.84 -7.93 -11.96
C ALA A 486 -36.24 -6.73 -11.20
N GLY A 487 -34.98 -6.82 -10.77
CA GLY A 487 -34.24 -5.71 -10.19
C GLY A 487 -33.42 -4.90 -11.20
N VAL A 488 -33.48 -5.23 -12.49
CA VAL A 488 -32.74 -4.53 -13.54
C VAL A 488 -33.57 -3.38 -14.08
N VAL A 489 -32.95 -2.20 -14.24
CA VAL A 489 -33.59 -0.99 -14.74
C VAL A 489 -32.69 -0.30 -15.75
N SER A 490 -33.26 0.02 -16.92
CA SER A 490 -32.63 0.79 -18.01
C SER A 490 -31.45 0.12 -18.71
N ALA A 491 -31.32 -1.20 -18.67
CA ALA A 491 -30.31 -1.89 -19.47
C ALA A 491 -30.78 -1.99 -20.94
N GLU A 492 -30.05 -1.42 -21.91
CA GLU A 492 -30.47 -1.52 -23.32
C GLU A 492 -30.00 -2.80 -24.02
N ASN A 493 -28.80 -3.30 -23.68
CA ASN A 493 -28.17 -4.40 -24.39
C ASN A 493 -27.85 -5.59 -23.47
N LEU A 494 -28.22 -6.79 -23.91
CA LEU A 494 -27.82 -8.06 -23.32
C LEU A 494 -26.92 -8.83 -24.29
N TYR A 495 -25.69 -9.09 -23.88
CA TYR A 495 -24.67 -9.85 -24.61
C TYR A 495 -24.48 -11.22 -23.96
N PHE A 496 -24.24 -12.24 -24.78
CA PHE A 496 -23.90 -13.57 -24.29
C PHE A 496 -22.99 -14.34 -25.24
N SER A 497 -22.08 -15.12 -24.67
CA SER A 497 -20.86 -15.60 -25.36
C SER A 497 -20.62 -17.12 -25.34
N ASN A 498 -21.35 -17.89 -24.52
CA ASN A 498 -20.97 -19.27 -24.24
C ASN A 498 -22.10 -20.13 -23.66
N GLY A 499 -22.78 -20.93 -24.47
CA GLY A 499 -23.76 -21.89 -23.94
C GLY A 499 -23.98 -23.10 -24.83
N SER A 500 -23.44 -24.26 -24.48
CA SER A 500 -23.67 -25.49 -25.23
C SER A 500 -25.09 -26.04 -25.02
N GLY A 501 -26.05 -25.80 -25.90
CA GLY A 501 -27.41 -26.36 -25.78
C GLY A 501 -28.46 -25.68 -26.64
N SER A 502 -29.71 -26.16 -26.56
CA SER A 502 -30.85 -25.37 -27.05
C SER A 502 -31.25 -24.41 -25.92
N VAL A 503 -31.25 -23.12 -26.22
CA VAL A 503 -31.57 -22.06 -25.26
C VAL A 503 -33.01 -21.62 -25.50
N THR A 504 -33.84 -21.72 -24.47
CA THR A 504 -35.13 -21.00 -24.42
C THR A 504 -34.95 -19.79 -23.55
N PHE A 505 -35.39 -18.61 -23.98
CA PHE A 505 -35.38 -17.38 -23.18
C PHE A 505 -36.74 -16.70 -23.27
N ASP A 506 -37.36 -16.31 -22.16
CA ASP A 506 -38.68 -15.68 -22.16
C ASP A 506 -38.66 -14.27 -21.55
N GLY A 507 -38.74 -13.24 -22.39
CA GLY A 507 -38.54 -11.84 -21.96
C GLY A 507 -39.57 -11.30 -20.95
N VAL A 508 -40.76 -11.90 -20.86
CA VAL A 508 -41.77 -11.55 -19.83
C VAL A 508 -41.48 -12.31 -18.53
N THR A 509 -41.21 -13.61 -18.63
CA THR A 509 -41.01 -14.48 -17.46
C THR A 509 -39.72 -14.12 -16.73
N THR A 510 -38.65 -13.82 -17.45
CA THR A 510 -37.37 -13.40 -16.87
C THR A 510 -37.42 -11.95 -16.38
N GLY A 511 -38.36 -11.15 -16.88
CA GLY A 511 -38.50 -9.72 -16.54
C GLY A 511 -37.67 -8.78 -17.44
N ALA A 512 -36.95 -9.30 -18.43
CA ALA A 512 -36.10 -8.50 -19.33
C ALA A 512 -36.85 -7.37 -20.05
N ASN A 513 -38.11 -7.60 -20.43
CA ASN A 513 -38.95 -6.56 -21.03
C ASN A 513 -39.22 -5.39 -20.07
N ALA A 514 -39.40 -5.68 -18.78
CA ALA A 514 -39.63 -4.65 -17.76
C ALA A 514 -38.34 -3.89 -17.44
N ALA A 515 -37.19 -4.55 -17.56
CA ALA A 515 -35.87 -3.96 -17.42
C ALA A 515 -35.48 -3.00 -18.56
N GLY A 516 -36.20 -3.05 -19.70
CA GLY A 516 -35.95 -2.19 -20.85
C GLY A 516 -34.98 -2.79 -21.88
N ILE A 517 -34.67 -4.10 -21.79
CA ILE A 517 -33.74 -4.76 -22.70
C ILE A 517 -34.38 -4.91 -24.08
N MET A 518 -33.83 -4.17 -25.05
CA MET A 518 -34.32 -4.12 -26.42
C MET A 518 -33.34 -4.71 -27.43
N ASN A 519 -32.07 -4.88 -27.06
CA ASN A 519 -31.04 -5.38 -27.95
C ASN A 519 -30.39 -6.64 -27.36
N TYR A 520 -30.40 -7.73 -28.10
CA TYR A 520 -29.79 -8.99 -27.69
C TYR A 520 -28.67 -9.32 -28.66
N TRP A 521 -27.48 -9.55 -28.14
CA TRP A 521 -26.26 -9.81 -28.90
C TRP A 521 -25.75 -11.21 -28.63
N PHE A 522 -25.67 -12.00 -29.69
CA PHE A 522 -25.18 -13.36 -29.70
C PHE A 522 -23.74 -13.28 -30.24
N ASP A 523 -22.75 -13.38 -29.34
CA ASP A 523 -21.33 -13.18 -29.67
C ASP A 523 -20.54 -14.51 -29.61
N GLU A 524 -19.76 -14.78 -30.64
CA GLU A 524 -18.65 -15.75 -30.77
C GLU A 524 -18.80 -17.30 -30.71
N ASN A 525 -17.98 -17.91 -31.60
CA ASN A 525 -17.16 -19.14 -31.54
C ASN A 525 -17.73 -20.57 -31.39
N ASP A 526 -18.91 -20.84 -30.84
CA ASP A 526 -19.45 -22.23 -30.82
C ASP A 526 -20.97 -22.28 -30.91
N VAL A 527 -21.56 -21.52 -31.85
CA VAL A 527 -23.01 -21.51 -32.09
C VAL A 527 -23.49 -22.86 -32.66
N ARG A 528 -23.77 -23.85 -31.79
CA ARG A 528 -24.48 -25.09 -32.15
C ARG A 528 -25.90 -25.10 -31.61
N HIS A 529 -26.55 -23.93 -31.57
CA HIS A 529 -27.65 -23.68 -30.65
C HIS A 529 -28.94 -23.32 -31.35
N ASP A 530 -30.00 -24.02 -30.94
CA ASP A 530 -31.36 -23.63 -31.23
C ASP A 530 -31.77 -22.54 -30.22
N TYR A 531 -32.07 -21.34 -30.71
CA TYR A 531 -32.52 -20.22 -29.89
C TYR A 531 -34.04 -20.10 -29.97
N ASP A 532 -34.72 -20.25 -28.85
CA ASP A 532 -36.15 -20.05 -28.71
C ASP A 532 -36.45 -18.87 -27.79
N MET A 533 -36.49 -17.68 -28.40
CA MET A 533 -36.73 -16.40 -27.74
C MET A 533 -38.24 -16.11 -27.71
N ARG A 534 -38.85 -16.12 -26.53
CA ARG A 534 -40.30 -15.98 -26.34
C ARG A 534 -40.67 -14.70 -25.65
N ASN A 535 -41.88 -14.22 -25.93
CA ASN A 535 -42.47 -13.05 -25.28
C ASN A 535 -41.54 -11.82 -25.21
N LEU A 536 -40.81 -11.50 -26.27
CA LEU A 536 -39.93 -10.31 -26.30
C LEU A 536 -40.73 -9.01 -26.46
N ALA A 537 -40.12 -7.87 -26.11
CA ALA A 537 -40.73 -6.55 -26.27
C ALA A 537 -40.91 -6.12 -27.74
N ASP A 538 -41.90 -5.28 -28.01
CA ASP A 538 -42.09 -4.63 -29.31
C ASP A 538 -40.91 -3.67 -29.62
N GLY A 539 -40.30 -3.83 -30.79
CA GLY A 539 -39.13 -3.07 -31.22
C GLY A 539 -37.79 -3.78 -30.98
N VAL A 540 -37.82 -5.04 -30.53
CA VAL A 540 -36.60 -5.80 -30.20
C VAL A 540 -35.65 -5.95 -31.40
N THR A 541 -34.35 -5.91 -31.11
CA THR A 541 -33.27 -6.20 -32.07
C THR A 541 -32.47 -7.41 -31.60
N LEU A 542 -32.35 -8.42 -32.46
CA LEU A 542 -31.50 -9.59 -32.27
C LEU A 542 -30.28 -9.44 -33.18
N ASN A 543 -29.08 -9.34 -32.62
CA ASN A 543 -27.81 -9.20 -33.33
C ASN A 543 -27.01 -10.49 -33.23
N MET A 544 -26.88 -11.22 -34.33
CA MET A 544 -26.18 -12.50 -34.37
C MET A 544 -24.84 -12.33 -35.09
N THR A 545 -23.72 -12.45 -34.37
CA THR A 545 -22.37 -12.18 -34.90
C THR A 545 -21.53 -13.45 -34.88
N GLU A 546 -21.03 -13.85 -36.06
CA GLU A 546 -20.08 -14.95 -36.30
C GLU A 546 -20.55 -16.38 -35.96
N TYR A 547 -20.59 -17.23 -36.99
CA TYR A 547 -21.18 -18.57 -36.93
C TYR A 547 -20.15 -19.65 -37.26
N ASN A 548 -20.00 -20.65 -36.37
CA ASN A 548 -19.05 -21.75 -36.53
C ASN A 548 -19.69 -22.97 -37.22
N GLN A 549 -18.88 -23.71 -37.98
CA GLN A 549 -19.25 -24.37 -39.25
C GLN A 549 -20.05 -25.68 -39.17
N TYR A 550 -20.60 -26.08 -38.02
CA TYR A 550 -20.96 -27.49 -37.81
C TYR A 550 -22.44 -27.83 -37.57
N ASP A 551 -23.32 -26.91 -37.17
CA ASP A 551 -24.74 -27.24 -36.88
C ASP A 551 -25.70 -26.11 -37.24
N ASN A 552 -26.66 -26.37 -38.14
CA ASN A 552 -27.73 -25.44 -38.54
C ASN A 552 -28.61 -25.06 -37.33
N PRO A 553 -28.60 -23.80 -36.86
CA PRO A 553 -29.36 -23.41 -35.68
C PRO A 553 -30.83 -23.21 -36.05
N ASP A 554 -31.72 -23.64 -35.17
CA ASP A 554 -33.11 -23.19 -35.20
C ASP A 554 -33.24 -21.82 -34.50
N LEU A 555 -34.06 -20.93 -35.06
CA LEU A 555 -34.36 -19.63 -34.47
C LEU A 555 -35.87 -19.45 -34.35
N SER A 556 -36.38 -19.52 -33.13
CA SER A 556 -37.75 -19.19 -32.79
C SER A 556 -37.78 -17.84 -32.07
N VAL A 557 -38.60 -16.91 -32.56
CA VAL A 557 -38.79 -15.58 -31.97
C VAL A 557 -40.28 -15.31 -31.83
N ASP A 558 -40.71 -14.97 -30.63
CA ASP A 558 -42.10 -14.66 -30.28
C ASP A 558 -42.14 -13.36 -29.47
N LEU A 559 -43.08 -12.46 -29.78
CA LEU A 559 -43.23 -11.17 -29.11
C LEU A 559 -44.38 -11.22 -28.10
N ALA A 560 -44.21 -10.57 -26.94
CA ALA A 560 -45.24 -10.49 -25.92
C ALA A 560 -46.52 -9.76 -26.40
N THR A 561 -46.34 -8.86 -27.38
CA THR A 561 -47.42 -8.15 -28.06
C THR A 561 -47.08 -8.02 -29.53
N VAL A 562 -48.10 -8.10 -30.39
CA VAL A 562 -47.94 -7.95 -31.85
C VAL A 562 -47.20 -6.66 -32.19
N GLY A 563 -46.02 -6.78 -32.81
CA GLY A 563 -45.09 -5.65 -32.94
C GLY A 563 -44.10 -5.72 -34.09
N THR A 564 -43.02 -4.97 -33.97
CA THR A 564 -41.87 -4.94 -34.88
C THR A 564 -40.70 -5.65 -34.22
N ALA A 565 -39.98 -6.46 -35.00
CA ALA A 565 -38.71 -7.04 -34.60
C ALA A 565 -37.66 -6.79 -35.69
N THR A 566 -36.42 -6.61 -35.27
CA THR A 566 -35.26 -6.52 -36.16
C THR A 566 -34.32 -7.68 -35.85
N VAL A 567 -33.84 -8.35 -36.89
CA VAL A 567 -32.84 -9.42 -36.79
C VAL A 567 -31.68 -9.03 -37.68
N ASN A 568 -30.54 -8.70 -37.06
CA ASN A 568 -29.30 -8.42 -37.74
C ASN A 568 -28.46 -9.70 -37.76
N ILE A 569 -28.15 -10.19 -38.95
CA ILE A 569 -27.32 -11.38 -39.16
C ILE A 569 -25.96 -10.91 -39.69
N GLY A 570 -24.94 -11.00 -38.84
CA GLY A 570 -23.55 -10.66 -39.13
C GLY A 570 -22.82 -11.75 -39.94
N SER A 571 -21.50 -11.66 -40.02
CA SER A 571 -20.70 -12.51 -40.92
C SER A 571 -20.84 -14.00 -40.63
N LEU A 572 -21.30 -14.79 -41.60
CA LEU A 572 -21.27 -16.25 -41.55
C LEU A 572 -19.89 -16.71 -42.03
N ALA A 573 -19.13 -17.41 -41.19
CA ALA A 573 -17.84 -17.97 -41.59
C ALA A 573 -18.08 -19.17 -42.51
N HIS A 574 -18.27 -18.89 -43.81
CA HIS A 574 -18.66 -19.87 -44.81
C HIS A 574 -17.75 -21.12 -44.76
N SER A 575 -18.34 -22.27 -44.41
CA SER A 575 -17.66 -23.54 -44.57
C SER A 575 -17.43 -23.80 -46.06
N SER A 576 -16.29 -24.38 -46.41
CA SER A 576 -15.97 -24.72 -47.81
C SER A 576 -16.88 -25.79 -48.43
N TRP A 577 -17.93 -26.24 -47.72
CA TRP A 577 -18.71 -27.44 -48.08
C TRP A 577 -20.24 -27.34 -47.91
N GLY A 578 -20.83 -26.22 -47.49
CA GLY A 578 -22.28 -26.13 -47.28
C GLY A 578 -22.86 -24.72 -47.33
N SER A 579 -24.11 -24.61 -47.76
CA SER A 579 -24.94 -23.42 -47.57
C SER A 579 -25.22 -23.24 -46.08
N ASP A 580 -24.92 -22.06 -45.54
CA ASP A 580 -25.33 -21.71 -44.19
C ASP A 580 -26.87 -21.64 -44.15
N ARG A 581 -27.49 -22.50 -43.34
CA ARG A 581 -28.94 -22.71 -43.32
C ARG A 581 -29.44 -22.64 -41.89
N PHE A 582 -30.46 -21.83 -41.67
CA PHE A 582 -31.30 -21.99 -40.49
C PHE A 582 -32.32 -23.08 -40.82
N ASP A 583 -32.34 -24.18 -40.06
CA ASP A 583 -33.17 -25.33 -40.41
C ASP A 583 -34.65 -25.06 -40.14
N ASN A 584 -34.98 -24.55 -38.95
CA ASN A 584 -36.31 -24.08 -38.58
C ASN A 584 -36.27 -22.64 -38.06
N VAL A 585 -37.02 -21.74 -38.70
CA VAL A 585 -37.21 -20.38 -38.21
C VAL A 585 -38.68 -20.11 -37.95
N SER A 586 -39.07 -19.87 -36.70
CA SER A 586 -40.44 -19.48 -36.37
C SER A 586 -40.51 -18.07 -35.85
N PHE A 587 -41.52 -17.35 -36.33
CA PHE A 587 -41.83 -15.99 -35.90
C PHE A 587 -43.29 -15.96 -35.48
N ALA A 588 -43.57 -15.62 -34.23
CA ALA A 588 -44.91 -15.47 -33.68
C ALA A 588 -45.12 -14.02 -33.22
N ASP A 589 -46.33 -13.49 -33.43
CA ASP A 589 -46.72 -12.15 -33.01
C ASP A 589 -45.81 -11.00 -33.56
N ILE A 590 -45.28 -11.16 -34.78
CA ILE A 590 -44.48 -10.12 -35.46
C ILE A 590 -45.23 -9.58 -36.68
N HIS A 591 -45.53 -8.28 -36.67
CA HIS A 591 -46.15 -7.55 -37.78
C HIS A 591 -45.13 -7.08 -38.83
N THR A 592 -43.99 -6.57 -38.36
CA THR A 592 -42.88 -6.12 -39.20
C THR A 592 -41.59 -6.81 -38.77
N LEU A 593 -40.97 -7.56 -39.69
CA LEU A 593 -39.67 -8.17 -39.49
C LEU A 593 -38.65 -7.48 -40.40
N ASN A 594 -37.62 -6.88 -39.81
CA ASN A 594 -36.47 -6.35 -40.54
C ASN A 594 -35.33 -7.36 -40.44
N VAL A 595 -34.83 -7.88 -41.56
CA VAL A 595 -33.63 -8.73 -41.57
C VAL A 595 -32.51 -7.98 -42.28
N ASN A 596 -31.44 -7.70 -41.56
CA ASN A 596 -30.25 -7.05 -42.11
C ASN A 596 -29.09 -8.04 -42.25
N THR A 597 -28.48 -8.07 -43.43
CA THR A 597 -27.38 -8.96 -43.81
C THR A 597 -26.17 -8.18 -44.33
N SER A 598 -26.07 -6.88 -44.01
CA SER A 598 -25.05 -5.97 -44.55
C SER A 598 -23.62 -6.41 -44.26
N ASP A 599 -23.38 -7.09 -43.14
CA ASP A 599 -22.06 -7.48 -42.67
C ASP A 599 -21.65 -8.92 -43.04
N LEU A 600 -22.38 -9.55 -43.98
CA LEU A 600 -22.03 -10.88 -44.47
C LEU A 600 -20.73 -10.84 -45.30
N ARG A 601 -19.62 -11.30 -44.70
CA ARG A 601 -18.35 -11.48 -45.40
C ARG A 601 -18.37 -12.75 -46.22
N VAL A 602 -18.07 -12.61 -47.51
CA VAL A 602 -18.07 -13.72 -48.45
C VAL A 602 -16.76 -14.50 -48.36
N GLY A 603 -16.83 -15.78 -47.97
CA GLY A 603 -15.72 -16.72 -48.10
C GLY A 603 -15.32 -16.94 -49.58
N TYR A 604 -14.13 -17.47 -49.82
CA TYR A 604 -13.43 -17.46 -51.12
C TYR A 604 -14.17 -18.04 -52.36
N TRP A 605 -15.33 -18.71 -52.22
CA TRP A 605 -16.05 -19.36 -53.32
C TRP A 605 -17.58 -19.41 -53.14
N GLY A 606 -18.31 -18.31 -53.37
CA GLY A 606 -19.78 -18.36 -53.44
C GLY A 606 -20.44 -16.99 -53.41
N THR A 607 -21.69 -16.86 -53.87
CA THR A 607 -22.56 -15.76 -53.44
C THR A 607 -23.10 -16.12 -52.08
N PRO A 608 -22.99 -15.27 -51.05
CA PRO A 608 -23.58 -15.54 -49.75
C PRO A 608 -25.09 -15.72 -49.93
N THR A 609 -25.60 -16.90 -49.58
CA THR A 609 -27.04 -17.16 -49.56
C THR A 609 -27.43 -17.60 -48.15
N ILE A 610 -28.37 -16.88 -47.55
CA ILE A 610 -29.04 -17.34 -46.32
C ILE A 610 -30.25 -18.15 -46.77
N ASP A 611 -30.27 -19.43 -46.42
CA ASP A 611 -31.41 -20.32 -46.68
C ASP A 611 -32.23 -20.46 -45.39
N PHE A 612 -33.46 -19.94 -45.41
CA PHE A 612 -34.45 -20.20 -44.37
C PHE A 612 -35.17 -21.50 -44.73
N GLY A 613 -34.67 -22.61 -44.17
CA GLY A 613 -35.01 -23.95 -44.62
C GLY A 613 -36.48 -24.33 -44.46
N TYR A 614 -37.01 -24.14 -43.26
CA TYR A 614 -38.43 -24.20 -42.95
C TYR A 614 -38.79 -23.01 -42.08
N TYR A 615 -39.58 -22.07 -42.62
CA TYR A 615 -40.13 -21.00 -41.82
C TYR A 615 -41.61 -21.21 -41.52
N SER A 616 -42.03 -20.89 -40.29
CA SER A 616 -43.43 -20.91 -39.87
C SER A 616 -43.77 -19.61 -39.16
N PHE A 617 -44.65 -18.82 -39.78
CA PHE A 617 -45.35 -17.74 -39.11
C PHE A 617 -46.59 -18.36 -38.46
N ASP A 618 -46.54 -18.63 -37.16
CA ASP A 618 -47.62 -19.34 -36.43
C ASP A 618 -48.29 -18.38 -35.45
N ASP A 619 -49.57 -18.07 -35.70
CA ASP A 619 -50.46 -17.31 -34.80
C ASP A 619 -50.99 -18.28 -33.74
N LYS A 620 -50.18 -18.54 -32.71
CA LYS A 620 -50.39 -19.66 -31.80
C LYS A 620 -51.02 -19.26 -30.48
N THR A 621 -52.09 -18.46 -30.49
CA THR A 621 -53.05 -18.49 -29.37
C THR A 621 -54.49 -18.71 -29.83
N ALA A 622 -55.04 -19.88 -29.51
CA ALA A 622 -56.43 -20.25 -29.78
C ALA A 622 -57.48 -19.36 -29.06
N ALA A 623 -57.05 -18.39 -28.27
CA ALA A 623 -57.89 -17.48 -27.50
C ALA A 623 -58.06 -16.09 -28.14
N ASN A 624 -57.27 -15.72 -29.16
CA ASN A 624 -57.37 -14.42 -29.82
C ASN A 624 -57.06 -14.50 -31.33
N PRO A 625 -58.02 -14.86 -32.19
CA PRO A 625 -57.83 -15.06 -33.65
C PRO A 625 -57.64 -13.75 -34.45
N THR A 626 -57.14 -12.71 -33.79
CA THR A 626 -56.76 -11.43 -34.40
C THR A 626 -55.28 -11.12 -34.21
N GLY A 627 -54.46 -12.10 -33.78
CA GLY A 627 -53.00 -12.02 -33.85
C GLY A 627 -52.58 -11.72 -35.28
N GLY A 628 -51.79 -10.66 -35.46
CA GLY A 628 -51.53 -10.12 -36.78
C GLY A 628 -50.59 -11.01 -37.57
N ASP A 629 -51.01 -11.48 -38.75
CA ASP A 629 -50.11 -12.04 -39.75
C ASP A 629 -48.90 -11.13 -39.96
N LEU A 630 -47.71 -11.69 -40.23
CA LEU A 630 -46.57 -10.91 -40.71
C LEU A 630 -46.98 -10.15 -41.98
N THR A 631 -47.14 -8.83 -41.87
CA THR A 631 -47.57 -8.01 -43.01
C THR A 631 -46.39 -7.50 -43.80
N THR A 632 -45.26 -7.24 -43.13
CA THR A 632 -44.09 -6.61 -43.73
C THR A 632 -42.82 -7.38 -43.39
N LEU A 633 -42.16 -7.91 -44.42
CA LEU A 633 -40.78 -8.39 -44.34
C LEU A 633 -39.88 -7.42 -45.09
N ASN A 634 -38.99 -6.74 -44.38
CA ASN A 634 -37.97 -5.87 -44.96
C ASN A 634 -36.64 -6.60 -44.95
N LEU A 635 -36.04 -6.76 -46.12
CA LEU A 635 -34.74 -7.41 -46.28
C LEU A 635 -33.73 -6.39 -46.80
N THR A 636 -32.62 -6.23 -46.09
CA THR A 636 -31.51 -5.33 -46.48
C THR A 636 -30.16 -6.07 -46.40
N GLY A 637 -29.24 -5.76 -47.31
CA GLY A 637 -27.87 -6.31 -47.30
C GLY A 637 -27.50 -7.04 -48.60
N ASN A 638 -26.34 -7.72 -48.61
CA ASN A 638 -25.71 -8.23 -49.83
C ASN A 638 -25.91 -9.74 -50.07
N ALA A 639 -26.73 -10.41 -49.24
CA ALA A 639 -26.95 -11.84 -49.33
C ALA A 639 -28.22 -12.20 -50.12
N GLY A 640 -28.16 -13.27 -50.91
CA GLY A 640 -29.34 -13.87 -51.52
C GLY A 640 -30.17 -14.59 -50.45
N ILE A 641 -31.46 -14.30 -50.34
CA ILE A 641 -32.33 -14.97 -49.37
C ILE A 641 -33.19 -16.01 -50.10
N ASN A 642 -33.08 -17.27 -49.70
CA ASN A 642 -33.93 -18.34 -50.21
C ASN A 642 -35.07 -18.61 -49.23
N LEU A 643 -36.31 -18.35 -49.66
CA LEU A 643 -37.52 -18.62 -48.87
C LEU A 643 -38.20 -19.89 -49.41
N ALA A 644 -37.93 -21.04 -48.79
CA ALA A 644 -38.59 -22.30 -49.12
C ALA A 644 -39.93 -22.42 -48.36
N SER A 645 -41.04 -22.05 -48.99
CA SER A 645 -42.35 -21.95 -48.31
C SER A 645 -42.98 -23.31 -47.97
N THR A 646 -43.66 -23.40 -46.81
CA THR A 646 -44.72 -24.41 -46.60
C THR A 646 -46.10 -23.88 -46.15
N LYS A 647 -46.29 -22.59 -45.83
CA LYS A 647 -47.63 -22.01 -45.58
C LYS A 647 -47.77 -20.54 -46.01
N SER A 648 -48.92 -20.21 -46.60
CA SER A 648 -49.28 -18.90 -47.14
C SER A 648 -49.78 -17.94 -46.03
N GLY A 649 -49.08 -16.83 -45.80
CA GLY A 649 -49.51 -15.79 -44.86
C GLY A 649 -48.87 -14.41 -45.05
N VAL A 650 -47.73 -14.29 -45.74
CA VAL A 650 -47.08 -13.00 -45.95
C VAL A 650 -47.80 -12.17 -47.01
N SER A 651 -48.35 -11.01 -46.61
CA SER A 651 -49.13 -10.14 -47.50
C SER A 651 -48.27 -9.18 -48.34
N ALA A 652 -47.06 -8.82 -47.87
CA ALA A 652 -46.07 -8.05 -48.63
C ALA A 652 -44.62 -8.39 -48.22
N VAL A 653 -43.75 -8.57 -49.21
CA VAL A 653 -42.29 -8.65 -49.04
C VAL A 653 -41.68 -7.41 -49.69
N ASN A 654 -41.03 -6.56 -48.89
CA ASN A 654 -40.34 -5.37 -49.38
C ASN A 654 -38.84 -5.67 -49.51
N LEU A 655 -38.39 -5.85 -50.75
CA LEU A 655 -36.99 -6.05 -51.08
C LEU A 655 -36.35 -4.68 -51.30
N ALA A 656 -35.69 -4.14 -50.27
CA ALA A 656 -35.03 -2.85 -50.34
C ALA A 656 -33.54 -3.05 -50.61
N THR A 657 -33.19 -3.16 -51.89
CA THR A 657 -31.80 -3.27 -52.42
C THR A 657 -31.12 -4.62 -52.09
N ILE A 658 -30.98 -5.45 -53.13
CA ILE A 658 -30.19 -6.70 -53.16
C ILE A 658 -28.95 -6.45 -54.01
#